data_AF-A0A7V6R5S1-F1
#
_entry.id   AF-A0A7V6R5S1-F1
#
_cell.length_a   1.000
_cell.length_b   1.000
_cell.length_c   1.000
_cell.angle_alpha   90.00
_cell.angle_beta   90.00
_cell.angle_gamma   90.00
#
_symmetry.space_group_name_H-M   'P 1'
#
loop_
_entity.id
_entity.type
_entity.pdbx_description
1 polymer ?
#
loop_
_entity_poly.entity_id
_entity_poly.type
_entity_poly.pdbx_seq_one_letter_code
_entity_poly.pdbx_strand_id
1 'polypeptide(L)'
;MKATTKKRFVSCFLIIVFTLVMTTIRTNKNDAVHAAGLACFPETTQSGIAKIANVLSGSIVSGSVNKLSQKDQSYLVMNSAPNLTVNETSFWTEIDLGIAGTDIMFLEIDSAAKTSVSDCNQEIYLYNFVTLSYEKVAETTIGTKDTSCSYISESSSEIANYVSPLNKIRLKISITKPEIFISYFDYLNIIYRYKPGVANRAIASYDIDNAVIEYGAVSANNATYLKNRDASYFSVTSSSNKIAWSSSITLEQSRDEIRSLEINYSGSYSKSCNDTWLSLWNNNTGNWEVVYCFASDISVETIRWVTSDPATINKFVSEFNDVKIRLYNSGSTSFTRNSDYLNVTVYYDSAYSTKSYSPDTLQLDYGTIDSGNVTSLSLFDNDTVVISSDTSNKIAWKCSTTIDVDRQYVKALSVFTRVKYSGIGNNQYFSLWNYSTGNWVVFKTQTISTNSENVVFTITDPEELNRYISPSGEIQARLYNSASSAFTRSTDVLTFNIEYGTVGTFEIAHLSDVHELIGHSNFLAIIDEINNNVNPAFTVVTGDITDHGTPEQYDQYILDKEYINGTVYTIPGNHDMRWWNSNGKNDWKEKIGDLYFSFNYGGVHFVMMDSTAALELDEKFGKAQLEWLADDLSTIPKDMPVIIFAHHPFKIADNVTGKAELLEVVKDYNVVAFIAGHQHYYGYTIENGVLWEYITYIKDNNLQEFCSIKVTPNKLYIYKRKASDHSKVLWLTAPMLNKRKANLTNAVASVQPNGNVDVSITVDKAPDGVSKVEARIDNYGPWTTLTQNGNTWSGTINISNYSPAIPYGKHFVGFVMTDNAGKQWKTYKEYEWSGGNTSTKWVYQTGDLIQSTPTYYNGIVYVGSEDNKLYAINDSDGTLRWSYTTGDQIISKPAIYQEAEKDLLIFGSHDKKLYALNADTGEFEWSFTTGGSVISDPLVDNGTVYFGSGDKYIYALNAHDGTLKWKYLTEGLMRQRPVVYNGKLYAFVRDTYIWYAINIDDGSLFWRGNAGTDESLFVCGDVRPVLTGSNKLWCIDAQNTRPGYLNPLTGELEWYSTSIGNVSSRGMAQDGTRVFYVSGNGRQVYAINISDNSVAWYKDLRAGGSDSDMQEFQIDSALVYEDGIVYHVAERGRITGLNPVNGGIIFKYDAVGLPERVFWSTPEVHDRTVYVGGLDGKLYAIKYNDN
;
A
#
# COMPACT_ATOMS: atom_id res chain seq x y z
N MET A 1 19.80 -47.49 -11.32
CA MET A 1 20.74 -48.45 -10.68
C MET A 1 20.87 -48.04 -9.21
N LYS A 2 20.81 -48.88 -8.18
CA LYS A 2 20.47 -50.33 -8.00
C LYS A 2 19.52 -50.42 -6.77
N ALA A 3 18.39 -51.13 -6.84
CA ALA A 3 18.13 -52.41 -6.13
C ALA A 3 17.79 -52.29 -4.61
N THR A 4 16.90 -53.06 -3.97
CA THR A 4 15.94 -54.16 -4.34
C THR A 4 15.05 -54.48 -3.12
N THR A 5 13.82 -55.03 -3.13
CA THR A 5 12.65 -55.19 -4.05
C THR A 5 11.51 -55.87 -3.26
N LYS A 6 10.25 -55.87 -3.78
CA LYS A 6 9.10 -56.80 -3.47
C LYS A 6 8.23 -56.45 -2.24
N LYS A 7 6.90 -56.74 -2.18
CA LYS A 7 5.92 -57.60 -2.93
C LYS A 7 4.46 -57.08 -2.58
N ARG A 8 3.28 -57.47 -3.15
CA ARG A 8 2.86 -58.39 -4.24
C ARG A 8 1.38 -58.13 -4.74
N PHE A 9 1.19 -57.54 -5.95
CA PHE A 9 0.01 -57.77 -6.86
C PHE A 9 -1.39 -57.30 -6.35
N VAL A 10 -2.49 -57.22 -7.13
CA VAL A 10 -2.91 -57.78 -8.46
C VAL A 10 -3.53 -56.68 -9.36
N SER A 11 -3.71 -56.92 -10.67
CA SER A 11 -4.19 -55.97 -11.71
C SER A 11 -5.39 -56.49 -12.54
N CYS A 12 -6.06 -55.62 -13.32
CA CYS A 12 -7.07 -55.95 -14.35
C CYS A 12 -7.07 -54.89 -15.50
N PHE A 13 -7.86 -55.05 -16.58
CA PHE A 13 -7.78 -54.23 -17.81
C PHE A 13 -9.07 -54.21 -18.69
N LEU A 14 -9.06 -53.44 -19.80
CA LEU A 14 -10.15 -53.13 -20.79
C LEU A 14 -11.27 -52.19 -20.26
N ILE A 15 -11.74 -51.08 -20.88
CA ILE A 15 -11.65 -50.40 -22.23
C ILE A 15 -12.81 -50.73 -23.22
N ILE A 16 -13.30 -49.69 -23.96
CA ILE A 16 -14.26 -49.64 -25.11
C ILE A 16 -15.77 -49.50 -24.73
N VAL A 17 -16.64 -48.62 -25.30
CA VAL A 17 -16.53 -47.26 -25.91
C VAL A 17 -17.95 -46.67 -26.15
N PHE A 18 -18.19 -45.36 -25.91
CA PHE A 18 -18.91 -44.37 -26.78
C PHE A 18 -19.07 -43.00 -26.08
N THR A 19 -19.57 -41.98 -26.79
CA THR A 19 -19.31 -40.55 -26.50
C THR A 19 -20.55 -39.66 -26.72
N LEU A 20 -20.88 -38.75 -25.78
CA LEU A 20 -21.11 -37.30 -26.03
C LEU A 20 -21.42 -36.48 -24.74
N VAL A 21 -20.64 -35.41 -24.54
CA VAL A 21 -21.03 -34.03 -24.13
C VAL A 21 -22.09 -33.83 -23.00
N MET A 22 -21.63 -33.42 -21.81
CA MET A 22 -21.90 -32.07 -21.23
C MET A 22 -21.03 -31.77 -19.98
N THR A 23 -21.06 -30.52 -19.55
CA THR A 23 -20.05 -29.80 -18.73
C THR A 23 -20.10 -30.01 -17.20
N THR A 24 -18.92 -29.91 -16.58
CA THR A 24 -18.61 -29.37 -15.22
C THR A 24 -19.41 -29.84 -13.99
N ILE A 25 -18.73 -30.50 -13.03
CA ILE A 25 -18.36 -29.91 -11.71
C ILE A 25 -17.50 -30.92 -10.89
N ARG A 26 -16.36 -30.43 -10.39
CA ARG A 26 -15.56 -30.90 -9.24
C ARG A 26 -14.92 -29.62 -8.65
N THR A 27 -14.60 -29.51 -7.36
CA THR A 27 -14.34 -30.52 -6.31
C THR A 27 -15.23 -30.32 -5.08
N ASN A 28 -15.22 -31.29 -4.16
CA ASN A 28 -15.78 -31.13 -2.81
C ASN A 28 -15.14 -32.18 -1.87
N LYS A 29 -15.10 -31.88 -0.55
CA LYS A 29 -14.57 -32.69 0.57
C LYS A 29 -13.05 -32.87 0.64
N ASN A 30 -12.43 -32.97 1.83
CA ASN A 30 -12.85 -32.65 3.22
C ASN A 30 -11.58 -32.64 4.10
N ASP A 31 -11.60 -31.92 5.22
CA ASP A 31 -11.55 -32.56 6.56
C ASP A 31 -11.99 -31.57 7.63
N ALA A 32 -12.80 -32.03 8.59
CA ALA A 32 -13.39 -31.20 9.65
C ALA A 32 -13.64 -32.05 10.90
N VAL A 33 -13.14 -31.59 12.05
CA VAL A 33 -13.36 -32.22 13.36
C VAL A 33 -14.61 -31.63 14.02
N HIS A 34 -15.36 -32.44 14.75
CA HIS A 34 -16.62 -32.04 15.36
C HIS A 34 -16.47 -30.98 16.47
N ALA A 35 -17.19 -29.87 16.32
CA ALA A 35 -17.75 -29.09 17.42
C ALA A 35 -19.20 -28.71 17.07
N ALA A 36 -20.15 -28.95 17.97
CA ALA A 36 -21.58 -28.73 17.72
C ALA A 36 -22.00 -27.29 18.05
N GLY A 37 -21.51 -26.31 17.27
CA GLY A 37 -21.90 -24.91 17.42
C GLY A 37 -23.31 -24.64 16.90
N LEU A 38 -24.15 -23.97 17.71
CA LEU A 38 -25.38 -23.33 17.24
C LEU A 38 -24.99 -22.05 16.49
N ALA A 39 -24.79 -22.17 15.17
CA ALA A 39 -24.48 -21.03 14.32
C ALA A 39 -25.64 -20.03 14.27
N CYS A 40 -25.32 -18.74 14.19
CA CYS A 40 -26.32 -17.68 14.16
C CYS A 40 -27.23 -17.81 12.91
N PHE A 41 -28.55 -17.72 13.11
CA PHE A 41 -29.55 -17.93 12.06
C PHE A 41 -29.51 -16.77 11.05
N PRO A 42 -29.20 -17.02 9.75
CA PRO A 42 -29.10 -15.94 8.78
C PRO A 42 -30.49 -15.35 8.47
N GLU A 43 -30.73 -14.12 8.91
CA GLU A 43 -31.91 -13.35 8.50
C GLU A 43 -31.68 -12.77 7.10
N THR A 44 -32.53 -13.23 6.20
CA THR A 44 -32.43 -12.97 4.76
C THR A 44 -33.72 -12.29 4.33
N THR A 45 -33.63 -11.18 3.60
CA THR A 45 -34.81 -10.40 3.20
C THR A 45 -34.80 -10.07 1.72
N GLN A 46 -35.91 -10.37 1.07
CA GLN A 46 -36.21 -9.89 -0.27
C GLN A 46 -37.20 -8.73 -0.16
N SER A 47 -36.76 -7.53 -0.56
CA SER A 47 -37.53 -6.29 -0.50
C SER A 47 -37.73 -5.71 -1.90
N GLY A 48 -38.94 -5.23 -2.18
CA GLY A 48 -39.30 -4.52 -3.40
C GLY A 48 -40.44 -5.19 -4.19
N ILE A 49 -41.02 -4.44 -5.14
CA ILE A 49 -42.12 -4.95 -5.96
C ILE A 49 -41.64 -6.09 -6.86
N ALA A 50 -42.36 -7.21 -6.83
CA ALA A 50 -42.03 -8.39 -7.59
C ALA A 50 -41.95 -8.10 -9.10
N LYS A 51 -40.77 -8.29 -9.68
CA LYS A 51 -40.48 -8.08 -11.13
C LYS A 51 -41.38 -8.91 -12.06
N ILE A 52 -42.06 -9.94 -11.53
CA ILE A 52 -43.01 -10.81 -12.24
C ILE A 52 -44.26 -11.02 -11.37
N ALA A 53 -45.07 -9.96 -11.22
CA ALA A 53 -46.40 -10.04 -10.62
C ALA A 53 -47.44 -10.48 -11.67
N ASN A 54 -48.09 -11.61 -11.44
CA ASN A 54 -49.14 -12.14 -12.32
C ASN A 54 -50.52 -11.70 -11.81
N VAL A 55 -51.21 -10.85 -12.57
CA VAL A 55 -52.55 -10.35 -12.22
C VAL A 55 -53.59 -11.47 -12.33
N LEU A 56 -54.43 -11.60 -11.30
CA LEU A 56 -55.58 -12.50 -11.25
C LEU A 56 -56.89 -11.73 -11.44
N SER A 57 -56.98 -10.53 -10.86
CA SER A 57 -58.15 -9.65 -10.94
C SER A 57 -57.73 -8.18 -10.98
N GLY A 58 -58.46 -7.38 -11.74
CA GLY A 58 -58.16 -5.97 -12.02
C GLY A 58 -57.46 -5.74 -13.36
N SER A 59 -57.02 -4.50 -13.59
CA SER A 59 -56.16 -4.15 -14.73
C SER A 59 -55.04 -3.21 -14.32
N ILE A 60 -53.82 -3.51 -14.80
CA ILE A 60 -52.66 -2.60 -14.70
C ILE A 60 -52.86 -1.47 -15.72
N VAL A 61 -52.65 -0.23 -15.29
CA VAL A 61 -52.68 0.95 -16.17
C VAL A 61 -51.37 1.70 -16.07
N SER A 62 -50.56 1.61 -17.13
CA SER A 62 -49.42 2.50 -17.36
C SER A 62 -49.91 3.86 -17.87
N GLY A 63 -49.95 4.87 -17.00
CA GLY A 63 -50.47 6.20 -17.31
C GLY A 63 -49.61 7.36 -16.78
N SER A 64 -49.16 8.20 -17.69
CA SER A 64 -48.38 9.45 -17.53
C SER A 64 -48.28 10.05 -16.11
N VAL A 65 -47.12 9.89 -15.47
CA VAL A 65 -46.80 10.26 -14.08
C VAL A 65 -46.57 11.77 -13.90
N ASN A 66 -47.59 12.59 -14.16
CA ASN A 66 -47.50 14.08 -14.12
C ASN A 66 -48.31 14.73 -12.97
N LYS A 67 -48.71 13.97 -11.95
CA LYS A 67 -49.36 14.53 -10.73
C LYS A 67 -48.95 13.90 -9.40
N LEU A 68 -48.04 12.93 -9.39
CA LEU A 68 -47.44 12.38 -8.18
C LEU A 68 -46.08 13.01 -7.98
N SER A 69 -45.78 13.37 -6.74
CA SER A 69 -44.54 14.07 -6.38
C SER A 69 -43.41 13.06 -6.13
N GLN A 70 -42.21 13.57 -5.83
CA GLN A 70 -40.93 12.86 -5.74
C GLN A 70 -40.82 11.76 -4.65
N LYS A 71 -41.95 11.31 -4.09
CA LYS A 71 -42.07 10.22 -3.12
C LYS A 71 -42.10 8.83 -3.78
N ASP A 72 -42.89 8.68 -4.84
CA ASP A 72 -43.45 7.38 -5.23
C ASP A 72 -42.72 6.80 -6.47
N GLN A 73 -41.44 6.43 -6.35
CA GLN A 73 -40.72 5.77 -7.46
C GLN A 73 -40.89 4.25 -7.42
N SER A 74 -41.76 3.75 -8.31
CA SER A 74 -42.13 2.33 -8.48
C SER A 74 -43.17 1.82 -7.46
N TYR A 75 -44.44 2.07 -7.75
CA TYR A 75 -45.61 1.49 -7.09
C TYR A 75 -46.48 0.78 -8.14
N LEU A 76 -47.12 -0.34 -7.79
CA LEU A 76 -47.98 -1.09 -8.71
C LEU A 76 -49.42 -0.55 -8.64
N VAL A 77 -49.88 0.07 -9.72
CA VAL A 77 -51.27 0.53 -9.88
C VAL A 77 -52.13 -0.57 -10.47
N MET A 78 -53.22 -0.90 -9.79
CA MET A 78 -54.29 -1.74 -10.34
C MET A 78 -55.65 -1.08 -10.10
N ASN A 79 -56.48 -1.05 -11.14
CA ASN A 79 -57.90 -0.72 -11.04
C ASN A 79 -58.70 -1.98 -10.67
N SER A 80 -59.63 -1.87 -9.72
CA SER A 80 -60.50 -2.98 -9.31
C SER A 80 -61.34 -3.50 -10.47
N ALA A 81 -61.30 -4.81 -10.74
CA ALA A 81 -62.21 -5.41 -11.69
C ALA A 81 -63.61 -5.56 -11.06
N PRO A 82 -64.69 -5.29 -11.81
CA PRO A 82 -66.05 -5.54 -11.35
C PRO A 82 -66.31 -7.05 -11.28
N ASN A 83 -66.32 -7.57 -10.06
CA ASN A 83 -66.61 -8.97 -9.74
C ASN A 83 -68.07 -9.11 -9.24
N LEU A 84 -68.62 -10.33 -9.27
CA LEU A 84 -70.06 -10.60 -9.09
C LEU A 84 -70.68 -10.25 -7.71
N THR A 85 -69.89 -9.79 -6.74
CA THR A 85 -70.36 -9.48 -5.38
C THR A 85 -69.55 -8.35 -4.70
N VAL A 86 -68.23 -8.32 -4.91
CA VAL A 86 -67.28 -7.35 -4.36
C VAL A 86 -66.22 -7.09 -5.42
N ASN A 87 -65.76 -5.86 -5.64
CA ASN A 87 -64.69 -5.58 -6.61
C ASN A 87 -63.32 -5.98 -6.02
N GLU A 88 -62.43 -6.48 -6.86
CA GLU A 88 -61.13 -7.03 -6.44
C GLU A 88 -59.99 -6.46 -7.29
N THR A 89 -58.85 -6.14 -6.67
CA THR A 89 -57.55 -6.22 -7.34
C THR A 89 -56.75 -7.33 -6.68
N SER A 90 -56.15 -8.20 -7.48
CA SER A 90 -55.27 -9.22 -6.94
C SER A 90 -54.23 -9.71 -7.92
N PHE A 91 -53.07 -10.05 -7.38
CA PHE A 91 -51.94 -10.60 -8.10
C PHE A 91 -51.26 -11.68 -7.27
N TRP A 92 -50.45 -12.50 -7.93
CA TRP A 92 -49.55 -13.44 -7.25
C TRP A 92 -48.13 -13.39 -7.79
N THR A 93 -47.19 -13.89 -7.01
CA THR A 93 -45.79 -14.04 -7.37
C THR A 93 -45.19 -15.29 -6.70
N GLU A 94 -44.15 -15.86 -7.32
CA GLU A 94 -43.34 -16.94 -6.75
C GLU A 94 -42.02 -16.31 -6.29
N ILE A 95 -41.62 -16.60 -5.04
CA ILE A 95 -40.49 -15.96 -4.35
C ILE A 95 -39.56 -17.04 -3.83
N ASP A 96 -38.26 -16.79 -3.91
CA ASP A 96 -37.20 -17.77 -3.66
C ASP A 96 -36.53 -17.51 -2.31
N LEU A 97 -36.62 -18.47 -1.39
CA LEU A 97 -36.04 -18.38 -0.05
C LEU A 97 -34.63 -19.01 0.02
N GLY A 98 -33.94 -19.14 -1.11
CA GLY A 98 -32.51 -19.43 -1.17
C GLY A 98 -32.17 -20.91 -1.40
N ILE A 99 -31.24 -21.45 -0.61
CA ILE A 99 -30.66 -22.77 -0.87
C ILE A 99 -31.72 -23.86 -0.63
N ALA A 100 -32.17 -24.50 -1.71
CA ALA A 100 -33.12 -25.61 -1.67
C ALA A 100 -32.73 -26.69 -0.63
N GLY A 101 -33.65 -26.98 0.30
CA GLY A 101 -33.46 -27.97 1.35
C GLY A 101 -32.92 -27.44 2.68
N THR A 102 -32.84 -26.12 2.91
CA THR A 102 -32.66 -25.57 4.27
C THR A 102 -34.00 -25.43 5.00
N ASP A 103 -34.04 -25.83 6.29
CA ASP A 103 -35.25 -25.69 7.12
C ASP A 103 -35.56 -24.20 7.34
N ILE A 104 -36.68 -23.68 6.81
CA ILE A 104 -37.15 -22.32 7.14
C ILE A 104 -37.78 -22.34 8.54
N MET A 105 -37.30 -21.47 9.44
CA MET A 105 -37.73 -21.43 10.85
C MET A 105 -38.49 -20.16 11.22
N PHE A 106 -38.41 -19.13 10.38
CA PHE A 106 -39.16 -17.88 10.55
C PHE A 106 -39.55 -17.38 9.17
N LEU A 107 -40.78 -16.90 9.04
CA LEU A 107 -41.28 -16.25 7.84
C LEU A 107 -42.16 -15.08 8.25
N GLU A 108 -41.76 -13.89 7.83
CA GLU A 108 -42.50 -12.65 7.94
C GLU A 108 -42.70 -12.06 6.54
N ILE A 109 -43.92 -11.64 6.25
CA ILE A 109 -44.35 -11.09 4.97
C ILE A 109 -45.12 -9.82 5.26
N ASP A 110 -44.58 -8.68 4.84
CA ASP A 110 -45.20 -7.37 5.04
C ASP A 110 -45.41 -6.65 3.71
N SER A 111 -46.56 -5.98 3.58
CA SER A 111 -46.97 -5.35 2.33
C SER A 111 -47.83 -4.11 2.58
N ALA A 112 -47.38 -2.95 2.10
CA ALA A 112 -48.13 -1.70 2.21
C ALA A 112 -48.87 -1.36 0.92
N ALA A 113 -50.14 -0.97 1.07
CA ALA A 113 -50.93 -0.39 0.00
C ALA A 113 -51.82 0.76 0.49
N LYS A 114 -52.22 1.61 -0.47
CA LYS A 114 -53.26 2.63 -0.35
C LYS A 114 -54.30 2.45 -1.45
N THR A 115 -55.49 2.98 -1.23
CA THR A 115 -56.62 2.94 -2.18
C THR A 115 -57.22 4.32 -2.40
N SER A 116 -57.92 4.50 -3.52
CA SER A 116 -58.59 5.77 -3.87
C SER A 116 -59.82 6.11 -2.99
N VAL A 117 -60.17 5.23 -2.05
CA VAL A 117 -61.28 5.33 -1.09
C VAL A 117 -60.82 4.78 0.27
N SER A 118 -61.55 5.10 1.34
CA SER A 118 -61.36 4.45 2.65
C SER A 118 -61.90 3.02 2.64
N ASP A 119 -61.58 2.24 3.67
CA ASP A 119 -62.27 1.00 4.06
C ASP A 119 -62.29 -0.09 2.97
N CYS A 120 -61.14 -0.36 2.36
CA CYS A 120 -60.90 -1.59 1.58
C CYS A 120 -60.24 -2.64 2.47
N ASN A 121 -60.51 -3.93 2.29
CA ASN A 121 -59.75 -4.98 2.99
C ASN A 121 -58.61 -5.48 2.11
N GLN A 122 -57.39 -5.44 2.63
CA GLN A 122 -56.20 -6.09 2.06
C GLN A 122 -56.00 -7.44 2.75
N GLU A 123 -55.76 -8.48 1.96
CA GLU A 123 -55.61 -9.86 2.40
C GLU A 123 -54.34 -10.49 1.81
N ILE A 124 -53.59 -11.21 2.64
CA ILE A 124 -52.41 -11.98 2.23
C ILE A 124 -52.74 -13.46 2.23
N TYR A 125 -52.43 -14.13 1.14
CA TYR A 125 -52.60 -15.58 0.96
C TYR A 125 -51.27 -16.25 0.61
N LEU A 126 -50.96 -17.36 1.29
CA LEU A 126 -49.86 -18.23 0.91
C LEU A 126 -50.38 -19.50 0.23
N TYR A 127 -49.66 -19.98 -0.78
CA TYR A 127 -49.94 -21.28 -1.39
C TYR A 127 -49.39 -22.39 -0.51
N ASN A 128 -50.29 -23.18 0.07
CA ASN A 128 -49.93 -24.37 0.83
C ASN A 128 -49.66 -25.51 -0.16
N PHE A 129 -48.41 -25.97 -0.22
CA PHE A 129 -47.95 -27.03 -1.12
C PHE A 129 -48.39 -28.44 -0.67
N VAL A 130 -48.98 -28.57 0.53
CA VAL A 130 -49.58 -29.82 1.05
C VAL A 130 -51.06 -29.91 0.69
N THR A 131 -51.83 -28.82 0.87
CA THR A 131 -53.27 -28.76 0.49
C THR A 131 -53.50 -28.39 -0.97
N LEU A 132 -52.44 -27.94 -1.66
CA LEU A 132 -52.43 -27.46 -3.05
C LEU A 132 -53.37 -26.26 -3.29
N SER A 133 -53.58 -25.42 -2.28
CA SER A 133 -54.52 -24.29 -2.29
C SER A 133 -53.93 -23.00 -1.70
N TYR A 134 -54.57 -21.86 -1.96
CA TYR A 134 -54.22 -20.58 -1.34
C TYR A 134 -54.99 -20.41 -0.03
N GLU A 135 -54.27 -20.26 1.08
CA GLU A 135 -54.80 -20.11 2.43
C GLU A 135 -54.54 -18.67 2.91
N LYS A 136 -55.55 -18.00 3.49
CA LYS A 136 -55.41 -16.62 3.99
C LYS A 136 -54.63 -16.62 5.30
N VAL A 137 -53.53 -15.87 5.34
CA VAL A 137 -52.61 -15.81 6.48
C VAL A 137 -52.58 -14.45 7.19
N ALA A 138 -53.02 -13.37 6.54
CA ALA A 138 -53.27 -12.08 7.18
C ALA A 138 -54.38 -11.28 6.47
N GLU A 139 -54.97 -10.33 7.20
CA GLU A 139 -55.95 -9.36 6.69
C GLU A 139 -55.82 -8.04 7.47
N THR A 140 -56.03 -6.90 6.79
CA THR A 140 -56.13 -5.57 7.41
C THR A 140 -57.09 -4.67 6.62
N THR A 141 -57.58 -3.60 7.23
CA THR A 141 -58.40 -2.60 6.55
C THR A 141 -57.55 -1.38 6.19
N ILE A 142 -57.46 -1.07 4.90
CA ILE A 142 -56.67 0.02 4.33
C ILE A 142 -57.56 1.14 3.79
N GLY A 143 -56.98 2.30 3.48
CA GLY A 143 -57.72 3.43 2.93
C GLY A 143 -56.86 4.36 2.09
N THR A 144 -57.14 5.66 2.16
CA THR A 144 -56.41 6.71 1.40
C THR A 144 -55.01 7.06 1.95
N LYS A 145 -54.49 6.22 2.85
CA LYS A 145 -53.13 6.24 3.39
C LYS A 145 -52.50 4.86 3.22
N ASP A 146 -51.19 4.83 3.03
CA ASP A 146 -50.44 3.58 3.04
C ASP A 146 -50.54 2.89 4.38
N THR A 147 -50.96 1.63 4.33
CA THR A 147 -51.30 0.82 5.49
C THR A 147 -50.68 -0.57 5.27
N SER A 148 -49.88 -1.03 6.23
CA SER A 148 -49.23 -2.35 6.17
C SER A 148 -50.20 -3.48 6.50
N CYS A 149 -50.14 -4.55 5.71
CA CYS A 149 -50.70 -5.86 6.03
C CYS A 149 -49.53 -6.83 6.21
N SER A 150 -49.49 -7.52 7.34
CA SER A 150 -48.32 -8.30 7.77
C SER A 150 -48.71 -9.68 8.29
N TYR A 151 -47.98 -10.71 7.89
CA TYR A 151 -48.04 -12.08 8.43
C TYR A 151 -46.68 -12.44 9.06
N ILE A 152 -46.67 -13.12 10.21
CA ILE A 152 -45.47 -13.58 10.91
C ILE A 152 -45.74 -14.99 11.47
N SER A 153 -44.82 -15.93 11.26
CA SER A 153 -44.72 -17.17 12.04
C SER A 153 -43.28 -17.50 12.41
N GLU A 154 -43.08 -18.06 13.61
CA GLU A 154 -41.81 -18.61 14.10
C GLU A 154 -41.84 -20.15 14.19
N SER A 155 -42.88 -20.78 13.61
CA SER A 155 -43.13 -22.21 13.66
C SER A 155 -42.65 -22.85 12.35
N SER A 156 -41.46 -23.45 12.36
CA SER A 156 -40.90 -24.16 11.19
C SER A 156 -41.88 -25.21 10.63
N SER A 157 -42.66 -25.85 11.50
CA SER A 157 -43.71 -26.83 11.15
C SER A 157 -44.95 -26.22 10.49
N GLU A 158 -45.26 -24.94 10.72
CA GLU A 158 -46.29 -24.23 9.96
C GLU A 158 -45.75 -23.77 8.61
N ILE A 159 -44.57 -23.14 8.63
CA ILE A 159 -43.92 -22.54 7.46
C ILE A 159 -43.63 -23.60 6.39
N ALA A 160 -43.21 -24.80 6.80
CA ALA A 160 -42.92 -25.92 5.89
C ALA A 160 -44.09 -26.31 4.96
N ASN A 161 -45.34 -26.01 5.32
CA ASN A 161 -46.49 -26.28 4.43
C ASN A 161 -46.56 -25.30 3.25
N TYR A 162 -46.02 -24.08 3.41
CA TYR A 162 -46.05 -23.03 2.40
C TYR A 162 -44.76 -22.94 1.56
N VAL A 163 -43.74 -23.74 1.89
CA VAL A 163 -42.44 -23.76 1.22
C VAL A 163 -42.30 -25.01 0.35
N SER A 164 -42.02 -24.82 -0.93
CA SER A 164 -41.78 -25.93 -1.88
C SER A 164 -40.39 -26.57 -1.70
N PRO A 165 -40.14 -27.77 -2.25
CA PRO A 165 -38.83 -28.46 -2.17
C PRO A 165 -37.64 -27.72 -2.82
N LEU A 166 -37.88 -26.60 -3.51
CA LEU A 166 -36.85 -25.70 -4.04
C LEU A 166 -36.68 -24.44 -3.17
N ASN A 167 -37.15 -24.48 -1.92
CA ASN A 167 -37.24 -23.36 -0.98
C ASN A 167 -38.01 -22.13 -1.50
N LYS A 168 -38.99 -22.33 -2.40
CA LYS A 168 -39.83 -21.24 -2.91
C LYS A 168 -41.20 -21.20 -2.26
N ILE A 169 -41.71 -20.00 -2.00
CA ILE A 169 -43.10 -19.73 -1.61
C ILE A 169 -43.89 -19.15 -2.80
N ARG A 170 -45.22 -19.24 -2.75
CA ARG A 170 -46.09 -18.44 -3.64
C ARG A 170 -47.05 -17.61 -2.82
N LEU A 171 -47.07 -16.32 -3.13
CA LEU A 171 -47.84 -15.29 -2.45
C LEU A 171 -48.92 -14.77 -3.39
N LYS A 172 -50.19 -14.77 -2.97
CA LYS A 172 -51.24 -13.91 -3.56
C LYS A 172 -51.50 -12.76 -2.58
N ILE A 173 -51.61 -11.54 -3.09
CA ILE A 173 -52.22 -10.42 -2.35
C ILE A 173 -53.52 -10.02 -3.02
N SER A 174 -54.52 -9.71 -2.22
CA SER A 174 -55.87 -9.31 -2.64
C SER A 174 -56.24 -7.99 -1.96
N ILE A 175 -56.88 -7.06 -2.66
CA ILE A 175 -57.62 -5.95 -2.06
C ILE A 175 -59.06 -6.04 -2.55
N THR A 176 -60.02 -5.85 -1.65
CA THR A 176 -61.46 -5.92 -1.98
C THR A 176 -62.27 -4.76 -1.39
N LYS A 177 -63.27 -4.29 -2.15
CA LYS A 177 -64.34 -3.37 -1.65
C LYS A 177 -65.60 -3.44 -2.55
N PRO A 178 -66.82 -3.24 -2.01
CA PRO A 178 -68.05 -3.15 -2.83
C PRO A 178 -68.10 -1.98 -3.82
N GLU A 179 -67.28 -0.94 -3.64
CA GLU A 179 -67.15 0.21 -4.54
C GLU A 179 -65.98 0.02 -5.52
N ILE A 180 -65.97 0.73 -6.65
CA ILE A 180 -64.82 0.72 -7.58
C ILE A 180 -63.68 1.54 -6.96
N PHE A 181 -62.46 0.99 -6.96
CA PHE A 181 -61.29 1.65 -6.41
C PHE A 181 -60.05 1.47 -7.32
N ILE A 182 -59.09 2.38 -7.15
CA ILE A 182 -57.72 2.22 -7.62
C ILE A 182 -56.88 1.84 -6.40
N SER A 183 -56.14 0.74 -6.49
CA SER A 183 -55.14 0.33 -5.51
C SER A 183 -53.73 0.69 -5.98
N TYR A 184 -52.90 1.11 -5.04
CA TYR A 184 -51.50 1.45 -5.22
C TYR A 184 -50.70 0.63 -4.20
N PHE A 185 -49.86 -0.27 -4.68
CA PHE A 185 -48.97 -1.07 -3.83
C PHE A 185 -47.57 -0.46 -3.84
N ASP A 186 -47.08 -0.06 -2.67
CA ASP A 186 -45.79 0.63 -2.54
C ASP A 186 -44.64 -0.36 -2.29
N TYR A 187 -44.81 -1.37 -1.43
CA TYR A 187 -43.79 -2.39 -1.20
C TYR A 187 -44.33 -3.77 -0.85
N LEU A 188 -43.45 -4.76 -1.01
CA LEU A 188 -43.52 -6.10 -0.46
C LEU A 188 -42.14 -6.40 0.14
N ASN A 189 -42.12 -6.80 1.41
CA ASN A 189 -40.95 -7.27 2.14
C ASN A 189 -41.21 -8.71 2.59
N ILE A 190 -40.25 -9.61 2.35
CA ILE A 190 -40.31 -10.97 2.88
C ILE A 190 -39.00 -11.26 3.62
N ILE A 191 -39.11 -11.35 4.95
CA ILE A 191 -38.03 -11.61 5.89
C ILE A 191 -38.14 -13.09 6.28
N TYR A 192 -37.04 -13.83 6.22
CA TYR A 192 -37.04 -15.24 6.63
C TYR A 192 -35.73 -15.65 7.31
N ARG A 193 -35.84 -16.62 8.22
CA ARG A 193 -34.70 -17.36 8.77
C ARG A 193 -34.71 -18.77 8.25
N TYR A 194 -33.55 -19.26 7.88
CA TYR A 194 -33.32 -20.68 7.70
C TYR A 194 -32.25 -21.18 8.67
N LYS A 195 -32.31 -22.47 8.96
CA LYS A 195 -31.33 -23.18 9.78
C LYS A 195 -29.99 -23.21 9.03
N PRO A 196 -28.90 -22.65 9.58
CA PRO A 196 -27.64 -22.50 8.86
C PRO A 196 -27.02 -23.86 8.49
N GLY A 197 -26.57 -23.97 7.24
CA GLY A 197 -25.49 -24.87 6.87
C GLY A 197 -24.14 -24.32 7.34
N VAL A 198 -23.08 -25.13 7.23
CA VAL A 198 -21.74 -24.82 7.76
C VAL A 198 -20.98 -23.83 6.86
N ALA A 199 -21.46 -22.59 6.82
CA ALA A 199 -20.80 -21.44 6.20
C ALA A 199 -20.39 -20.44 7.30
N ASN A 200 -19.16 -19.92 7.22
CA ASN A 200 -18.61 -18.97 8.20
C ASN A 200 -19.24 -17.57 8.05
N ARG A 201 -20.54 -17.45 8.38
CA ARG A 201 -21.24 -16.17 8.34
C ARG A 201 -20.97 -15.37 9.60
N ALA A 202 -20.12 -14.36 9.48
CA ALA A 202 -19.86 -13.38 10.51
C ALA A 202 -20.90 -12.25 10.45
N ILE A 203 -21.00 -11.51 11.55
CA ILE A 203 -21.89 -10.36 11.71
C ILE A 203 -21.06 -9.19 12.22
N ALA A 204 -21.07 -8.08 11.48
CA ALA A 204 -20.50 -6.81 11.91
C ALA A 204 -21.60 -5.77 12.01
N SER A 205 -21.62 -5.04 13.13
CA SER A 205 -22.65 -4.08 13.48
C SER A 205 -22.01 -2.71 13.69
N TYR A 206 -22.54 -1.70 12.99
CA TYR A 206 -21.97 -0.36 12.88
C TYR A 206 -22.97 0.69 13.38
N ASP A 207 -22.57 1.41 14.42
CA ASP A 207 -23.27 2.63 14.84
C ASP A 207 -22.87 3.82 13.94
N ILE A 208 -23.66 4.89 13.96
CA ILE A 208 -23.38 6.11 13.18
C ILE A 208 -22.62 7.14 14.03
N ASP A 209 -21.43 7.49 13.57
CA ASP A 209 -20.74 8.73 13.95
C ASP A 209 -21.13 9.91 13.04
N ASN A 210 -20.88 11.15 13.49
CA ASN A 210 -20.78 12.37 12.67
C ASN A 210 -21.97 12.73 11.74
N ALA A 211 -23.21 12.36 12.08
CA ALA A 211 -24.40 12.65 11.27
C ALA A 211 -24.69 14.16 11.06
N VAL A 212 -24.64 14.62 9.81
CA VAL A 212 -24.83 16.02 9.40
C VAL A 212 -26.31 16.40 9.36
N ILE A 213 -26.65 17.60 9.85
CA ILE A 213 -28.02 18.12 9.87
C ILE A 213 -28.27 19.08 8.69
N GLU A 214 -29.41 18.91 8.05
CA GLU A 214 -29.78 19.60 6.81
C GLU A 214 -31.07 20.40 7.00
N TYR A 215 -30.97 21.72 6.85
CA TYR A 215 -32.09 22.67 7.02
C TYR A 215 -32.53 23.30 5.69
N GLY A 216 -33.72 23.91 5.69
CA GLY A 216 -34.26 24.64 4.54
C GLY A 216 -34.73 23.72 3.40
N ALA A 217 -34.59 24.17 2.16
CA ALA A 217 -34.74 23.32 0.97
C ALA A 217 -33.44 22.50 0.73
N VAL A 218 -33.01 21.78 1.77
CA VAL A 218 -31.88 20.82 1.79
C VAL A 218 -30.47 21.44 1.61
N SER A 219 -30.09 22.37 2.49
CA SER A 219 -28.69 22.67 2.87
C SER A 219 -28.65 23.82 3.91
N ALA A 220 -27.85 23.83 4.98
CA ALA A 220 -27.04 22.82 5.67
C ALA A 220 -26.60 23.45 7.02
N ASN A 221 -26.13 22.68 8.02
CA ASN A 221 -25.11 23.17 8.97
C ASN A 221 -24.42 22.03 9.76
N ASN A 222 -23.20 22.31 10.23
CA ASN A 222 -22.27 21.28 10.70
C ASN A 222 -22.66 20.62 12.04
N ALA A 223 -22.35 19.34 12.20
CA ALA A 223 -22.79 18.48 13.32
C ALA A 223 -21.61 17.85 14.09
N THR A 224 -20.52 18.61 14.24
CA THR A 224 -19.18 18.18 14.68
C THR A 224 -19.04 17.70 16.13
N TYR A 225 -20.14 17.30 16.78
CA TYR A 225 -20.18 16.92 18.21
C TYR A 225 -20.88 15.57 18.47
N LEU A 226 -21.17 14.79 17.42
CA LEU A 226 -21.73 13.44 17.56
C LEU A 226 -20.61 12.41 17.77
N LYS A 227 -20.15 12.30 19.02
CA LYS A 227 -19.40 11.14 19.54
C LYS A 227 -20.27 10.38 20.53
N ASN A 228 -20.43 9.07 20.32
CA ASN A 228 -21.20 8.21 21.20
C ASN A 228 -20.32 7.72 22.38
N ARG A 229 -20.64 8.13 23.61
CA ARG A 229 -20.21 7.47 24.85
C ARG A 229 -21.21 7.79 25.96
N ASP A 230 -21.91 6.75 26.39
CA ASP A 230 -23.14 6.78 27.19
C ASP A 230 -24.33 7.54 26.55
N ALA A 231 -25.52 6.97 26.74
CA ALA A 231 -26.71 7.31 25.97
C ALA A 231 -27.16 8.77 26.14
N SER A 232 -27.35 9.47 25.02
CA SER A 232 -28.00 10.78 24.97
C SER A 232 -28.98 10.84 23.80
N TYR A 233 -30.26 11.11 24.10
CA TYR A 233 -31.27 11.53 23.12
C TYR A 233 -30.71 12.66 22.25
N PHE A 234 -30.48 12.43 20.95
CA PHE A 234 -30.24 13.56 20.05
C PHE A 234 -31.57 14.08 19.52
N SER A 235 -31.98 15.23 20.05
CA SER A 235 -33.23 15.90 19.67
C SER A 235 -32.94 16.95 18.60
N VAL A 236 -33.52 16.78 17.41
CA VAL A 236 -33.40 17.76 16.32
C VAL A 236 -34.72 18.49 16.18
N THR A 237 -34.72 19.78 16.53
CA THR A 237 -35.91 20.64 16.54
C THR A 237 -36.02 21.43 15.24
N SER A 238 -37.06 21.18 14.45
CA SER A 238 -37.34 21.96 13.25
C SER A 238 -38.22 23.16 13.54
N SER A 239 -37.65 24.37 13.46
CA SER A 239 -38.42 25.61 13.44
C SER A 239 -39.20 25.82 12.13
N SER A 240 -38.85 25.07 11.06
CA SER A 240 -39.44 25.20 9.73
C SER A 240 -40.11 23.89 9.26
N ASN A 241 -40.70 23.91 8.06
CA ASN A 241 -41.62 22.87 7.58
C ASN A 241 -40.96 21.55 7.13
N LYS A 242 -39.63 21.42 7.16
CA LYS A 242 -38.89 20.20 6.79
C LYS A 242 -37.57 20.12 7.56
N ILE A 243 -37.15 18.90 7.92
CA ILE A 243 -35.81 18.64 8.42
C ILE A 243 -35.29 17.29 7.91
N ALA A 244 -34.01 17.26 7.55
CA ALA A 244 -33.29 16.06 7.16
C ALA A 244 -31.98 15.94 7.96
N TRP A 245 -31.47 14.72 8.05
CA TRP A 245 -30.09 14.46 8.43
C TRP A 245 -29.55 13.32 7.60
N SER A 246 -28.23 13.30 7.39
CA SER A 246 -27.55 12.18 6.73
C SER A 246 -26.24 11.85 7.43
N SER A 247 -25.80 10.60 7.31
CA SER A 247 -24.43 10.22 7.63
C SER A 247 -23.90 9.19 6.64
N SER A 248 -22.61 8.88 6.76
CA SER A 248 -21.93 7.83 6.01
C SER A 248 -21.13 6.98 7.00
N ILE A 249 -21.22 5.66 6.87
CA ILE A 249 -20.32 4.71 7.53
C ILE A 249 -19.51 3.97 6.46
N THR A 250 -18.30 3.53 6.80
CA THR A 250 -17.47 2.69 5.94
C THR A 250 -17.38 1.30 6.56
N LEU A 251 -17.92 0.29 5.87
CA LEU A 251 -17.91 -1.10 6.35
C LEU A 251 -16.50 -1.70 6.22
N GLU A 252 -16.12 -2.57 7.16
CA GLU A 252 -14.80 -3.22 7.13
C GLU A 252 -14.73 -4.41 6.16
N GLN A 253 -15.88 -4.81 5.58
CA GLN A 253 -16.02 -5.97 4.72
C GLN A 253 -16.33 -5.52 3.29
N SER A 254 -15.77 -6.21 2.29
CA SER A 254 -15.99 -5.82 0.90
C SER A 254 -17.48 -5.99 0.53
N ARG A 255 -18.04 -5.07 -0.27
CA ARG A 255 -19.43 -5.22 -0.76
C ARG A 255 -19.69 -6.60 -1.41
N ASP A 256 -18.68 -7.16 -2.07
CA ASP A 256 -18.72 -8.45 -2.76
C ASP A 256 -18.77 -9.65 -1.77
N GLU A 257 -18.45 -9.42 -0.48
CA GLU A 257 -18.48 -10.39 0.62
C GLU A 257 -19.79 -10.33 1.42
N ILE A 258 -20.53 -9.22 1.33
CA ILE A 258 -21.83 -9.04 1.98
C ILE A 258 -22.86 -10.01 1.38
N ARG A 259 -23.71 -10.57 2.25
CA ARG A 259 -24.82 -11.49 1.94
C ARG A 259 -26.17 -10.97 2.40
N SER A 260 -26.18 -10.09 3.40
CA SER A 260 -27.36 -9.35 3.84
C SER A 260 -26.89 -8.02 4.45
N LEU A 261 -27.54 -6.91 4.06
CA LEU A 261 -27.34 -5.56 4.59
C LEU A 261 -28.64 -5.15 5.31
N GLU A 262 -28.53 -4.82 6.59
CA GLU A 262 -29.64 -4.50 7.49
C GLU A 262 -29.43 -3.11 8.12
N ILE A 263 -30.51 -2.35 8.26
CA ILE A 263 -30.54 -1.00 8.82
C ILE A 263 -31.72 -0.89 9.79
N ASN A 264 -31.42 -0.68 11.07
CA ASN A 264 -32.39 -0.56 12.15
C ASN A 264 -32.37 0.86 12.73
N TYR A 265 -33.49 1.58 12.64
CA TYR A 265 -33.69 2.89 13.24
C TYR A 265 -34.73 2.82 14.36
N SER A 266 -34.57 3.59 15.44
CA SER A 266 -35.65 3.83 16.40
C SER A 266 -35.64 5.30 16.86
N GLY A 267 -36.83 5.89 17.02
CA GLY A 267 -36.96 7.26 17.53
C GLY A 267 -38.41 7.73 17.68
N SER A 268 -38.58 8.84 18.40
CA SER A 268 -39.89 9.39 18.80
C SER A 268 -40.06 10.86 18.40
N TYR A 269 -41.32 11.34 18.38
CA TYR A 269 -41.65 12.67 17.88
C TYR A 269 -42.43 13.47 18.93
N SER A 270 -42.12 14.77 19.07
CA SER A 270 -42.79 15.66 20.04
C SER A 270 -44.28 15.91 19.76
N LYS A 271 -44.74 15.50 18.57
CA LYS A 271 -46.13 15.46 18.08
C LYS A 271 -46.14 14.66 16.77
N SER A 272 -47.30 14.16 16.36
CA SER A 272 -47.44 13.49 15.06
C SER A 272 -47.08 14.40 13.87
N CYS A 273 -46.44 13.81 12.86
CA CYS A 273 -46.13 14.45 11.58
C CYS A 273 -46.30 13.45 10.43
N ASN A 274 -46.62 13.96 9.23
CA ASN A 274 -47.20 13.17 8.14
C ASN A 274 -46.54 11.80 7.90
N ASP A 275 -45.33 11.79 7.37
CA ASP A 275 -44.56 10.58 7.11
C ASP A 275 -43.05 10.89 7.07
N THR A 276 -42.26 9.93 7.52
CA THR A 276 -40.79 9.97 7.57
C THR A 276 -40.19 8.92 6.64
N TRP A 277 -39.08 9.29 6.02
CA TRP A 277 -38.51 8.66 4.85
C TRP A 277 -37.06 8.27 5.16
N LEU A 278 -36.77 6.96 5.06
CA LEU A 278 -35.41 6.41 5.08
C LEU A 278 -34.90 6.32 3.65
N SER A 279 -33.72 6.86 3.39
CA SER A 279 -33.11 6.87 2.06
C SER A 279 -31.64 6.49 2.10
N LEU A 280 -31.18 5.82 1.06
CA LEU A 280 -29.78 5.44 0.86
C LEU A 280 -29.22 6.16 -0.37
N TRP A 281 -27.91 6.38 -0.38
CA TRP A 281 -27.24 6.97 -1.54
C TRP A 281 -27.03 5.91 -2.63
N ASN A 282 -27.71 6.07 -3.75
CA ASN A 282 -27.56 5.24 -4.94
C ASN A 282 -26.28 5.64 -5.67
N ASN A 283 -25.21 4.85 -5.52
CA ASN A 283 -23.90 5.11 -6.09
C ASN A 283 -23.92 5.11 -7.64
N ASN A 284 -24.86 4.38 -8.25
CA ASN A 284 -25.00 4.29 -9.72
C ASN A 284 -25.66 5.54 -10.34
N THR A 285 -26.44 6.31 -9.57
CA THR A 285 -27.18 7.49 -10.06
C THR A 285 -26.75 8.80 -9.41
N GLY A 286 -25.89 8.76 -8.39
CA GLY A 286 -25.43 9.95 -7.67
C GLY A 286 -26.56 10.70 -6.96
N ASN A 287 -27.56 9.97 -6.44
CA ASN A 287 -28.76 10.53 -5.83
C ASN A 287 -29.19 9.76 -4.57
N TRP A 288 -29.96 10.42 -3.72
CA TRP A 288 -30.67 9.76 -2.61
C TRP A 288 -31.92 9.06 -3.13
N GLU A 289 -32.09 7.79 -2.76
CA GLU A 289 -33.24 6.98 -3.12
C GLU A 289 -33.94 6.47 -1.86
N VAL A 290 -35.27 6.56 -1.84
CA VAL A 290 -36.10 6.06 -0.74
C VAL A 290 -36.02 4.52 -0.70
N VAL A 291 -35.78 3.97 0.48
CA VAL A 291 -35.82 2.52 0.72
C VAL A 291 -36.89 2.10 1.73
N TYR A 292 -37.40 3.04 2.54
CA TYR A 292 -38.53 2.80 3.44
C TYR A 292 -39.28 4.11 3.77
N CYS A 293 -40.58 4.01 4.02
CA CYS A 293 -41.45 5.11 4.44
C CYS A 293 -42.47 4.63 5.47
N PHE A 294 -42.79 5.48 6.45
CA PHE A 294 -43.75 5.20 7.51
C PHE A 294 -44.42 6.49 8.01
N ALA A 295 -45.67 6.38 8.48
CA ALA A 295 -46.35 7.46 9.19
C ALA A 295 -45.72 7.68 10.57
N SER A 296 -45.60 8.93 11.05
CA SER A 296 -44.86 9.23 12.29
C SER A 296 -45.78 9.80 13.37
N ASP A 297 -46.05 9.02 14.42
CA ASP A 297 -46.81 9.45 15.60
C ASP A 297 -45.89 9.79 16.79
N ILE A 298 -46.46 10.05 17.97
CA ILE A 298 -45.74 10.38 19.21
C ILE A 298 -45.08 9.18 19.90
N SER A 299 -45.34 7.96 19.43
CA SER A 299 -44.68 6.73 19.86
C SER A 299 -43.19 6.71 19.53
N VAL A 300 -42.45 5.77 20.14
CA VAL A 300 -41.15 5.34 19.64
C VAL A 300 -41.43 4.40 18.47
N GLU A 301 -41.12 4.85 17.25
CA GLU A 301 -41.25 4.06 16.04
C GLU A 301 -39.91 3.39 15.70
N THR A 302 -39.93 2.07 15.50
CA THR A 302 -38.75 1.29 15.09
C THR A 302 -38.90 0.85 13.65
N ILE A 303 -37.98 1.27 12.78
CA ILE A 303 -37.88 0.88 11.37
C ILE A 303 -36.85 -0.23 11.25
N ARG A 304 -37.17 -1.25 10.45
CA ARG A 304 -36.20 -2.24 9.95
C ARG A 304 -36.25 -2.28 8.42
N TRP A 305 -35.13 -1.96 7.77
CA TRP A 305 -34.94 -2.22 6.35
C TRP A 305 -33.78 -3.18 6.15
N VAL A 306 -33.92 -4.17 5.28
CA VAL A 306 -32.88 -5.17 5.05
C VAL A 306 -33.01 -5.77 3.64
N THR A 307 -31.87 -6.08 3.02
CA THR A 307 -31.79 -6.67 1.68
C THR A 307 -30.66 -7.68 1.57
N SER A 308 -30.91 -8.78 0.87
CA SER A 308 -29.92 -9.76 0.43
C SER A 308 -29.73 -9.82 -1.09
N ASP A 309 -30.32 -8.91 -1.86
CA ASP A 309 -30.13 -8.84 -3.32
C ASP A 309 -28.76 -8.20 -3.66
N PRO A 310 -27.83 -8.90 -4.32
CA PRO A 310 -26.52 -8.35 -4.66
C PRO A 310 -26.59 -7.10 -5.54
N ALA A 311 -27.61 -6.96 -6.39
CA ALA A 311 -27.76 -5.76 -7.22
C ALA A 311 -28.17 -4.52 -6.38
N THR A 312 -28.99 -4.72 -5.36
CA THR A 312 -29.38 -3.67 -4.40
C THR A 312 -28.26 -3.37 -3.39
N ILE A 313 -27.47 -4.38 -2.99
CA ILE A 313 -26.25 -4.19 -2.18
C ILE A 313 -25.25 -3.34 -2.95
N ASN A 314 -24.85 -3.72 -4.16
CA ASN A 314 -23.87 -2.98 -4.98
C ASN A 314 -24.31 -1.58 -5.40
N LYS A 315 -25.61 -1.27 -5.29
CA LYS A 315 -26.21 0.04 -5.56
C LYS A 315 -26.05 1.00 -4.37
N PHE A 316 -26.16 0.51 -3.14
CA PHE A 316 -26.15 1.34 -1.92
C PHE A 316 -24.87 1.24 -1.09
N VAL A 317 -24.08 0.19 -1.28
CA VAL A 317 -22.71 0.04 -0.76
C VAL A 317 -21.72 0.51 -1.84
N SER A 318 -20.83 1.45 -1.53
CA SER A 318 -19.82 1.94 -2.48
C SER A 318 -18.72 0.91 -2.74
N GLU A 319 -17.83 1.15 -3.72
CA GLU A 319 -16.67 0.27 -3.97
C GLU A 319 -15.65 0.32 -2.80
N PHE A 320 -15.71 1.38 -2.01
CA PHE A 320 -14.99 1.60 -0.75
C PHE A 320 -15.69 0.98 0.47
N ASN A 321 -16.84 0.33 0.25
CA ASN A 321 -17.75 -0.21 1.25
C ASN A 321 -18.50 0.85 2.08
N ASP A 322 -18.67 2.09 1.57
CA ASP A 322 -19.47 3.10 2.27
C ASP A 322 -20.97 2.84 2.12
N VAL A 323 -21.70 2.98 3.22
CA VAL A 323 -23.17 3.08 3.22
C VAL A 323 -23.53 4.47 3.71
N LYS A 324 -24.24 5.24 2.87
CA LYS A 324 -24.74 6.57 3.22
C LYS A 324 -26.24 6.52 3.44
N ILE A 325 -26.69 7.07 4.56
CA ILE A 325 -28.07 6.97 5.05
C ILE A 325 -28.60 8.38 5.32
N ARG A 326 -29.85 8.64 4.95
CA ARG A 326 -30.57 9.90 5.19
C ARG A 326 -31.97 9.62 5.74
N LEU A 327 -32.40 10.45 6.70
CA LEU A 327 -33.71 10.40 7.33
C LEU A 327 -34.38 11.78 7.33
N TYR A 328 -35.51 11.92 6.63
CA TYR A 328 -36.22 13.19 6.47
C TYR A 328 -37.74 13.05 6.60
N ASN A 329 -38.43 14.15 6.93
CA ASN A 329 -39.88 14.18 7.10
C ASN A 329 -40.60 14.97 5.98
N SER A 330 -41.88 14.68 5.76
CA SER A 330 -42.74 15.39 4.79
C SER A 330 -43.74 16.39 5.42
N GLY A 331 -43.90 16.36 6.75
CA GLY A 331 -44.98 17.03 7.47
C GLY A 331 -44.76 18.53 7.72
N SER A 332 -45.77 19.33 7.38
CA SER A 332 -45.71 20.80 7.33
C SER A 332 -45.91 21.53 8.67
N THR A 333 -45.49 20.94 9.80
CA THR A 333 -45.65 21.59 11.12
C THR A 333 -44.43 21.39 12.01
N SER A 334 -43.98 22.44 12.70
CA SER A 334 -42.75 22.48 13.50
C SER A 334 -42.76 21.45 14.64
N PHE A 335 -41.75 20.59 14.71
CA PHE A 335 -41.68 19.43 15.60
C PHE A 335 -40.22 19.15 16.01
N THR A 336 -40.05 18.39 17.08
CA THR A 336 -38.76 17.83 17.48
C THR A 336 -38.77 16.32 17.25
N ARG A 337 -37.77 15.81 16.54
CA ARG A 337 -37.49 14.37 16.45
C ARG A 337 -36.42 14.00 17.45
N ASN A 338 -36.73 13.07 18.33
CA ASN A 338 -35.75 12.35 19.13
C ASN A 338 -35.32 11.13 18.32
N SER A 339 -34.02 10.88 18.26
CA SER A 339 -33.47 9.71 17.60
C SER A 339 -32.73 8.89 18.64
N ASP A 340 -33.20 7.65 18.86
CA ASP A 340 -32.84 6.83 20.02
C ASP A 340 -31.87 5.70 19.61
N TYR A 341 -31.93 5.26 18.36
CA TYR A 341 -31.07 4.23 17.77
C TYR A 341 -30.96 4.42 16.25
N LEU A 342 -29.74 4.30 15.69
CA LEU A 342 -29.55 3.88 14.30
C LEU A 342 -28.30 3.01 14.19
N ASN A 343 -28.47 1.84 13.61
CA ASN A 343 -27.41 0.85 13.42
C ASN A 343 -27.51 0.22 12.02
N VAL A 344 -26.36 -0.11 11.45
CA VAL A 344 -26.24 -0.88 10.22
C VAL A 344 -25.56 -2.20 10.54
N THR A 345 -26.21 -3.32 10.26
CA THR A 345 -25.66 -4.66 10.46
C THR A 345 -25.44 -5.34 9.11
N VAL A 346 -24.28 -5.97 8.93
CA VAL A 346 -23.96 -6.75 7.73
C VAL A 346 -23.61 -8.18 8.09
N TYR A 347 -24.17 -9.10 7.31
CA TYR A 347 -23.88 -10.52 7.36
C TYR A 347 -23.03 -10.86 6.14
N TYR A 348 -21.88 -11.50 6.35
CA TYR A 348 -20.88 -11.73 5.32
C TYR A 348 -20.20 -13.08 5.51
N ASP A 349 -19.71 -13.69 4.43
CA ASP A 349 -18.87 -14.88 4.53
C ASP A 349 -17.46 -14.42 4.93
N SER A 350 -17.00 -14.76 6.14
CA SER A 350 -15.70 -14.29 6.62
C SER A 350 -14.54 -15.18 6.17
N ALA A 351 -13.44 -14.53 5.77
CA ALA A 351 -12.14 -15.15 5.59
C ALA A 351 -11.45 -15.48 6.93
N TYR A 352 -11.90 -14.89 8.04
CA TYR A 352 -11.41 -15.13 9.38
C TYR A 352 -12.10 -16.33 10.03
N SER A 353 -11.49 -16.87 11.08
CA SER A 353 -12.13 -17.92 11.88
C SER A 353 -13.17 -17.30 12.80
N THR A 354 -14.32 -17.96 12.94
CA THR A 354 -15.38 -17.55 13.87
C THR A 354 -15.67 -18.66 14.87
N LYS A 355 -15.74 -18.32 16.17
CA LYS A 355 -16.18 -19.21 17.24
C LYS A 355 -17.31 -18.57 18.05
N SER A 356 -18.29 -19.39 18.43
CA SER A 356 -19.45 -18.97 19.23
C SER A 356 -19.38 -19.64 20.60
N TYR A 357 -19.47 -18.84 21.65
CA TYR A 357 -19.43 -19.27 23.05
C TYR A 357 -20.77 -18.95 23.71
N SER A 358 -21.44 -19.98 24.22
CA SER A 358 -22.50 -19.82 25.21
C SER A 358 -21.88 -19.47 26.56
N PRO A 359 -22.59 -18.78 27.47
CA PRO A 359 -22.06 -18.50 28.80
C PRO A 359 -21.76 -19.76 29.60
N ASP A 360 -20.57 -19.83 30.18
CA ASP A 360 -20.16 -20.86 31.15
C ASP A 360 -20.82 -20.62 32.52
N THR A 361 -21.17 -19.37 32.82
CA THR A 361 -21.95 -19.00 34.01
C THR A 361 -23.10 -18.05 33.68
N LEU A 362 -24.20 -18.18 34.42
CA LEU A 362 -25.30 -17.23 34.45
C LEU A 362 -25.69 -16.99 35.92
N GLN A 363 -25.95 -15.74 36.26
CA GLN A 363 -26.28 -15.27 37.60
C GLN A 363 -27.44 -14.28 37.50
N LEU A 364 -28.44 -14.43 38.37
CA LEU A 364 -29.49 -13.44 38.57
C LEU A 364 -29.15 -12.52 39.76
N ASP A 365 -29.47 -11.24 39.62
CA ASP A 365 -29.01 -10.15 40.48
C ASP A 365 -30.22 -9.27 40.88
N TYR A 366 -30.67 -9.34 42.14
CA TYR A 366 -31.98 -8.83 42.60
C TYR A 366 -31.90 -7.66 43.61
N GLY A 367 -32.22 -6.41 43.23
CA GLY A 367 -32.24 -5.29 44.18
C GLY A 367 -32.58 -3.91 43.61
N THR A 368 -32.51 -2.86 44.45
CA THR A 368 -32.74 -1.46 44.04
C THR A 368 -31.59 -0.92 43.21
N ILE A 369 -31.79 -0.72 41.90
CA ILE A 369 -30.80 -0.12 40.99
C ILE A 369 -31.23 1.33 40.66
N ASP A 370 -30.84 2.28 41.50
CA ASP A 370 -31.05 3.72 41.23
C ASP A 370 -29.89 4.34 40.45
N SER A 371 -28.66 3.80 40.54
CA SER A 371 -27.56 4.05 39.59
C SER A 371 -26.35 3.13 39.82
N GLY A 372 -25.99 2.34 38.79
CA GLY A 372 -24.66 1.75 38.56
C GLY A 372 -24.15 0.64 39.50
N ASN A 373 -24.31 0.78 40.82
CA ASN A 373 -23.55 0.05 41.85
C ASN A 373 -24.34 -1.13 42.46
N VAL A 374 -23.64 -2.19 42.89
CA VAL A 374 -24.16 -3.58 42.81
C VAL A 374 -23.87 -4.47 44.05
N THR A 375 -23.48 -3.89 45.19
CA THR A 375 -22.70 -4.60 46.23
C THR A 375 -23.47 -5.55 47.18
N SER A 376 -24.62 -6.10 46.79
CA SER A 376 -25.48 -6.88 47.72
C SER A 376 -26.32 -8.02 47.11
N LEU A 377 -25.94 -8.59 45.96
CA LEU A 377 -26.81 -9.49 45.16
C LEU A 377 -26.33 -10.96 45.20
N SER A 378 -27.24 -11.93 45.01
CA SER A 378 -26.95 -13.38 45.15
C SER A 378 -27.64 -14.29 44.12
N LEU A 379 -26.95 -15.40 43.82
CA LEU A 379 -27.13 -16.32 42.69
C LEU A 379 -28.47 -17.09 42.59
N PHE A 380 -28.82 -17.49 41.37
CA PHE A 380 -29.88 -18.44 41.00
C PHE A 380 -29.50 -19.16 39.67
N ASP A 381 -30.14 -20.29 39.35
CA ASP A 381 -29.70 -21.30 38.35
C ASP A 381 -30.52 -21.35 37.03
N ASN A 382 -30.07 -22.15 36.06
CA ASN A 382 -30.42 -22.11 34.63
C ASN A 382 -31.69 -22.86 34.17
N ASP A 383 -32.29 -22.38 33.07
CA ASP A 383 -32.43 -23.11 31.77
C ASP A 383 -33.31 -22.34 30.75
N THR A 384 -34.22 -21.47 31.21
CA THR A 384 -34.85 -20.44 30.37
C THR A 384 -35.19 -19.25 31.26
N VAL A 385 -34.52 -18.11 31.04
CA VAL A 385 -34.50 -17.02 32.01
C VAL A 385 -35.66 -16.06 31.78
N VAL A 386 -36.83 -16.48 32.28
CA VAL A 386 -38.01 -15.64 32.47
C VAL A 386 -37.86 -14.90 33.81
N ILE A 387 -37.71 -13.58 33.75
CA ILE A 387 -37.49 -12.71 34.91
C ILE A 387 -38.68 -11.79 35.08
N SER A 388 -39.27 -11.74 36.29
CA SER A 388 -40.32 -10.78 36.64
C SER A 388 -39.85 -9.84 37.77
N SER A 389 -39.96 -8.53 37.59
CA SER A 389 -39.63 -7.54 38.63
C SER A 389 -40.89 -7.02 39.34
N ASP A 390 -40.69 -6.33 40.46
CA ASP A 390 -41.73 -5.61 41.20
C ASP A 390 -41.46 -4.08 41.24
N THR A 391 -42.27 -3.34 42.01
CA THR A 391 -42.16 -1.89 42.19
C THR A 391 -40.96 -1.46 43.04
N SER A 392 -40.45 -2.34 43.89
CA SER A 392 -39.39 -2.09 44.89
C SER A 392 -38.03 -2.64 44.47
N ASN A 393 -37.98 -3.65 43.60
CA ASN A 393 -36.75 -4.33 43.16
C ASN A 393 -36.61 -4.27 41.64
N LYS A 394 -35.38 -4.05 41.16
CA LYS A 394 -34.96 -4.23 39.77
C LYS A 394 -34.09 -5.48 39.67
N ILE A 395 -33.96 -6.03 38.47
CA ILE A 395 -33.27 -7.30 38.27
C ILE A 395 -32.33 -7.20 37.08
N ALA A 396 -31.07 -7.53 37.31
CA ALA A 396 -30.09 -7.80 36.27
C ALA A 396 -29.94 -9.32 36.09
N TRP A 397 -29.47 -9.74 34.92
CA TRP A 397 -28.69 -10.98 34.84
C TRP A 397 -27.25 -10.61 34.49
N LYS A 398 -26.30 -11.33 35.10
CA LYS A 398 -24.86 -11.34 34.77
C LYS A 398 -24.55 -12.70 34.15
N CYS A 399 -23.62 -12.76 33.22
CA CYS A 399 -23.03 -13.99 32.72
C CYS A 399 -21.51 -13.86 32.57
N SER A 400 -20.81 -14.98 32.38
CA SER A 400 -19.44 -14.99 31.88
C SER A 400 -19.17 -16.17 30.95
N THR A 401 -18.13 -16.05 30.12
CA THR A 401 -17.51 -17.17 29.40
C THR A 401 -16.00 -16.98 29.30
N THR A 402 -15.26 -18.07 29.06
CA THR A 402 -13.83 -18.01 28.73
C THR A 402 -13.58 -18.47 27.29
N ILE A 403 -13.00 -17.59 26.46
CA ILE A 403 -12.70 -17.90 25.06
C ILE A 403 -11.36 -18.64 24.95
N ASP A 404 -11.23 -19.58 23.99
CA ASP A 404 -10.00 -20.34 23.74
C ASP A 404 -9.09 -19.68 22.67
N VAL A 405 -9.38 -18.41 22.37
CA VAL A 405 -8.65 -17.56 21.43
C VAL A 405 -7.92 -16.47 22.23
N ASP A 406 -6.61 -16.35 22.05
CA ASP A 406 -5.85 -15.24 22.64
C ASP A 406 -6.36 -13.91 22.08
N ARG A 407 -6.73 -13.01 23.01
CA ARG A 407 -7.36 -11.71 22.73
C ARG A 407 -6.59 -10.83 21.75
N GLN A 408 -5.26 -10.99 21.61
CA GLN A 408 -4.48 -10.19 20.66
C GLN A 408 -4.86 -10.48 19.20
N TYR A 409 -5.35 -11.69 18.90
CA TYR A 409 -5.77 -12.13 17.55
C TYR A 409 -7.27 -11.90 17.27
N VAL A 410 -8.02 -11.39 18.25
CA VAL A 410 -9.47 -11.14 18.11
C VAL A 410 -9.69 -9.92 17.23
N LYS A 411 -10.27 -10.15 16.05
CA LYS A 411 -10.73 -9.14 15.10
C LYS A 411 -12.01 -8.47 15.58
N ALA A 412 -12.95 -9.25 16.12
CA ALA A 412 -14.22 -8.73 16.60
C ALA A 412 -14.82 -9.58 17.73
N LEU A 413 -15.49 -8.90 18.66
CA LEU A 413 -16.40 -9.47 19.65
C LEU A 413 -17.83 -9.05 19.30
N SER A 414 -18.63 -9.98 18.78
CA SER A 414 -20.05 -9.78 18.46
C SER A 414 -20.93 -10.52 19.46
N VAL A 415 -21.52 -9.78 20.42
CA VAL A 415 -22.50 -10.34 21.36
C VAL A 415 -23.87 -10.34 20.72
N PHE A 416 -24.46 -11.52 20.56
CA PHE A 416 -25.82 -11.72 20.08
C PHE A 416 -26.75 -12.03 21.26
N THR A 417 -27.92 -11.39 21.32
CA THR A 417 -29.00 -11.81 22.22
C THR A 417 -30.38 -11.66 21.60
N ARG A 418 -31.34 -12.49 22.04
CA ARG A 418 -32.76 -12.34 21.70
C ARG A 418 -33.58 -12.05 22.96
N VAL A 419 -34.37 -10.98 22.93
CA VAL A 419 -35.09 -10.47 24.11
C VAL A 419 -36.55 -10.17 23.77
N LYS A 420 -37.45 -10.51 24.69
CA LYS A 420 -38.88 -10.18 24.64
C LYS A 420 -39.33 -9.54 25.96
N TYR A 421 -40.25 -8.59 25.89
CA TYR A 421 -40.71 -7.80 27.04
C TYR A 421 -42.25 -7.81 27.16
N SER A 422 -42.79 -7.70 28.38
CA SER A 422 -44.23 -7.88 28.66
C SER A 422 -44.97 -6.63 29.16
N GLY A 423 -44.42 -5.42 28.99
CA GLY A 423 -44.96 -4.20 29.60
C GLY A 423 -44.50 -2.90 28.93
N ILE A 424 -44.67 -1.78 29.62
CA ILE A 424 -44.33 -0.43 29.12
C ILE A 424 -42.84 -0.36 28.76
N GLY A 425 -42.54 0.06 27.52
CA GLY A 425 -41.17 0.14 26.99
C GLY A 425 -40.26 0.99 27.87
N ASN A 426 -39.26 0.35 28.47
CA ASN A 426 -38.22 0.98 29.28
C ASN A 426 -36.86 0.51 28.75
N ASN A 427 -35.87 1.39 28.80
CA ASN A 427 -34.53 1.12 28.28
C ASN A 427 -33.90 -0.09 28.97
N GLN A 428 -33.39 -1.03 28.16
CA GLN A 428 -32.48 -2.07 28.61
C GLN A 428 -31.03 -1.61 28.41
N TYR A 429 -30.21 -1.84 29.42
CA TYR A 429 -28.80 -1.47 29.46
C TYR A 429 -27.96 -2.75 29.41
N PHE A 430 -27.15 -2.86 28.38
CA PHE A 430 -26.15 -3.91 28.22
C PHE A 430 -24.79 -3.38 28.70
N SER A 431 -24.25 -3.99 29.76
CA SER A 431 -22.92 -3.69 30.27
C SER A 431 -21.93 -4.82 29.96
N LEU A 432 -20.67 -4.44 29.74
CA LEU A 432 -19.53 -5.36 29.78
C LEU A 432 -18.65 -5.01 30.99
N TRP A 433 -17.94 -6.00 31.51
CA TRP A 433 -16.99 -5.78 32.60
C TRP A 433 -15.67 -5.24 32.05
N ASN A 434 -15.27 -4.06 32.49
CA ASN A 434 -14.02 -3.43 32.08
C ASN A 434 -12.89 -3.87 33.04
N TYR A 435 -12.03 -4.77 32.57
CA TYR A 435 -10.90 -5.29 33.34
C TYR A 435 -9.82 -4.24 33.62
N SER A 436 -9.76 -3.15 32.85
CA SER A 436 -8.81 -2.05 33.08
C SER A 436 -9.25 -1.10 34.19
N THR A 437 -10.56 -0.97 34.44
CA THR A 437 -11.11 -0.09 35.49
C THR A 437 -11.74 -0.83 36.66
N GLY A 438 -11.92 -2.15 36.58
CA GLY A 438 -12.56 -2.98 37.61
C GLY A 438 -14.04 -2.64 37.83
N ASN A 439 -14.75 -2.20 36.77
CA ASN A 439 -16.11 -1.70 36.84
C ASN A 439 -16.97 -2.19 35.66
N TRP A 440 -18.29 -2.25 35.87
CA TRP A 440 -19.25 -2.41 34.78
C TRP A 440 -19.38 -1.10 34.00
N VAL A 441 -19.13 -1.16 32.69
CA VAL A 441 -19.38 -0.04 31.76
C VAL A 441 -20.64 -0.37 30.96
N VAL A 442 -21.58 0.57 30.83
CA VAL A 442 -22.70 0.43 29.89
C VAL A 442 -22.12 0.55 28.48
N PHE A 443 -22.20 -0.54 27.72
CA PHE A 443 -21.70 -0.59 26.35
C PHE A 443 -22.79 -0.18 25.35
N LYS A 444 -24.05 -0.54 25.63
CA LYS A 444 -25.20 -0.15 24.80
C LYS A 444 -26.46 0.03 25.64
N THR A 445 -27.33 0.93 25.20
CA THR A 445 -28.71 1.06 25.67
C THR A 445 -29.66 0.78 24.50
N GLN A 446 -30.72 0.00 24.73
CA GLN A 446 -31.71 -0.39 23.71
C GLN A 446 -33.13 -0.25 24.28
N THR A 447 -34.01 0.42 23.54
CA THR A 447 -35.47 0.38 23.77
C THR A 447 -36.02 -0.84 23.04
N ILE A 448 -36.81 -1.67 23.73
CA ILE A 448 -37.34 -2.94 23.19
C ILE A 448 -38.87 -2.95 23.34
N SER A 449 -39.56 -3.40 22.30
CA SER A 449 -41.02 -3.51 22.23
C SER A 449 -41.56 -4.76 22.95
N THR A 450 -42.86 -5.04 22.81
CA THR A 450 -43.47 -6.29 23.28
C THR A 450 -43.19 -7.51 22.38
N ASN A 451 -42.55 -7.30 21.23
CA ASN A 451 -42.19 -8.34 20.29
C ASN A 451 -40.81 -8.95 20.62
N SER A 452 -40.44 -10.05 19.95
CA SER A 452 -39.19 -10.76 20.19
C SER A 452 -38.07 -10.23 19.30
N GLU A 453 -37.32 -9.24 19.79
CA GLU A 453 -36.25 -8.57 19.06
C GLU A 453 -34.90 -9.31 19.19
N ASN A 454 -34.16 -9.41 18.08
CA ASN A 454 -32.75 -9.78 18.12
C ASN A 454 -31.92 -8.50 18.33
N VAL A 455 -30.85 -8.57 19.10
CA VAL A 455 -29.93 -7.45 19.31
C VAL A 455 -28.49 -7.94 19.16
N VAL A 456 -27.71 -7.23 18.35
CA VAL A 456 -26.29 -7.53 18.12
C VAL A 456 -25.46 -6.31 18.49
N PHE A 457 -24.38 -6.55 19.24
CA PHE A 457 -23.39 -5.53 19.58
C PHE A 457 -22.02 -6.02 19.13
N THR A 458 -21.32 -5.28 18.26
CA THR A 458 -19.98 -5.63 17.79
C THR A 458 -18.94 -4.66 18.31
N ILE A 459 -17.79 -5.17 18.75
CA ILE A 459 -16.59 -4.40 19.06
C ILE A 459 -15.49 -4.84 18.08
N THR A 460 -14.98 -3.93 17.24
CA THR A 460 -13.81 -4.18 16.37
C THR A 460 -12.58 -3.32 16.72
N ASP A 461 -12.72 -2.38 17.65
CA ASP A 461 -11.59 -1.60 18.17
C ASP A 461 -10.77 -2.43 19.18
N PRO A 462 -9.45 -2.62 18.96
CA PRO A 462 -8.64 -3.45 19.84
C PRO A 462 -8.39 -2.89 21.24
N GLU A 463 -8.56 -1.59 21.48
CA GLU A 463 -8.45 -1.02 22.83
C GLU A 463 -9.72 -1.23 23.65
N GLU A 464 -10.90 -1.13 23.06
CA GLU A 464 -12.15 -1.57 23.70
C GLU A 464 -12.15 -3.10 23.90
N LEU A 465 -11.72 -3.90 22.90
CA LEU A 465 -11.58 -5.36 23.06
C LEU A 465 -10.68 -5.74 24.24
N ASN A 466 -9.51 -5.11 24.37
CA ASN A 466 -8.58 -5.37 25.49
C ASN A 466 -9.10 -4.92 26.87
N ARG A 467 -10.16 -4.11 26.93
CA ARG A 467 -10.86 -3.75 28.19
C ARG A 467 -11.92 -4.78 28.57
N TYR A 468 -12.56 -5.43 27.59
CA TYR A 468 -13.70 -6.35 27.82
C TYR A 468 -13.35 -7.85 27.70
N ILE A 469 -12.18 -8.19 27.16
CA ILE A 469 -11.61 -9.55 27.16
C ILE A 469 -10.40 -9.56 28.10
N SER A 470 -10.44 -10.39 29.14
CA SER A 470 -9.35 -10.49 30.12
C SER A 470 -8.07 -11.09 29.49
N PRO A 471 -6.89 -10.91 30.09
CA PRO A 471 -5.65 -11.57 29.65
C PRO A 471 -5.72 -13.12 29.63
N SER A 472 -6.72 -13.73 30.26
CA SER A 472 -6.98 -15.18 30.23
C SER A 472 -8.20 -15.56 29.38
N GLY A 473 -8.70 -14.66 28.52
CA GLY A 473 -9.86 -14.91 27.65
C GLY A 473 -11.22 -14.79 28.34
N GLU A 474 -11.31 -14.34 29.59
CA GLU A 474 -12.61 -14.21 30.26
C GLU A 474 -13.38 -12.97 29.75
N ILE A 475 -14.66 -13.14 29.43
CA ILE A 475 -15.60 -12.08 29.08
C ILE A 475 -16.78 -12.14 30.06
N GLN A 476 -17.18 -11.00 30.64
CA GLN A 476 -18.38 -10.90 31.47
C GLN A 476 -19.34 -9.85 30.91
N ALA A 477 -20.63 -10.19 30.82
CA ALA A 477 -21.69 -9.30 30.35
C ALA A 477 -22.88 -9.28 31.30
N ARG A 478 -23.65 -8.19 31.30
CA ARG A 478 -24.80 -7.98 32.19
C ARG A 478 -25.92 -7.20 31.49
N LEU A 479 -27.16 -7.64 31.60
CA LEU A 479 -28.34 -6.98 31.02
C LEU A 479 -29.41 -6.64 32.07
N TYR A 480 -29.72 -5.36 32.22
CA TYR A 480 -30.67 -4.83 33.21
C TYR A 480 -31.55 -3.71 32.63
N ASN A 481 -32.55 -3.23 33.38
CA ASN A 481 -33.42 -2.12 32.99
C ASN A 481 -33.87 -1.31 34.23
N SER A 482 -34.41 -0.11 34.00
CA SER A 482 -34.79 0.86 35.04
C SER A 482 -36.31 1.05 35.21
N ALA A 483 -37.11 0.04 34.84
CA ALA A 483 -38.56 0.17 34.80
C ALA A 483 -39.21 0.51 36.17
N SER A 484 -40.04 1.55 36.19
CA SER A 484 -40.74 2.03 37.38
C SER A 484 -41.93 1.16 37.82
N SER A 485 -42.36 0.23 36.96
CA SER A 485 -43.46 -0.71 37.19
C SER A 485 -43.01 -2.16 37.00
N ALA A 486 -43.80 -3.10 37.53
CA ALA A 486 -43.56 -4.53 37.36
C ALA A 486 -43.63 -4.94 35.87
N PHE A 487 -42.68 -5.76 35.44
CA PHE A 487 -42.61 -6.31 34.08
C PHE A 487 -42.17 -7.77 34.12
N THR A 488 -42.32 -8.49 33.01
CA THR A 488 -41.62 -9.76 32.75
C THR A 488 -40.78 -9.65 31.47
N ARG A 489 -39.55 -10.17 31.51
CA ARG A 489 -38.63 -10.30 30.40
C ARG A 489 -38.37 -11.78 30.12
N SER A 490 -38.34 -12.16 28.86
CA SER A 490 -37.76 -13.44 28.40
C SER A 490 -36.47 -13.16 27.63
N THR A 491 -35.47 -13.99 27.79
CA THR A 491 -34.21 -13.93 27.03
C THR A 491 -33.86 -15.36 26.62
N ASP A 492 -34.01 -15.65 25.33
CA ASP A 492 -33.97 -17.03 24.81
C ASP A 492 -32.55 -17.44 24.40
N VAL A 493 -31.71 -16.46 24.03
CA VAL A 493 -30.34 -16.67 23.54
C VAL A 493 -29.43 -15.56 24.05
N LEU A 494 -28.25 -15.94 24.51
CA LEU A 494 -27.06 -15.09 24.58
C LEU A 494 -25.88 -15.87 24.01
N THR A 495 -25.06 -15.23 23.18
CA THR A 495 -23.87 -15.86 22.60
C THR A 495 -22.80 -14.81 22.33
N PHE A 496 -21.58 -15.08 22.79
CA PHE A 496 -20.39 -14.30 22.45
C PHE A 496 -19.78 -14.90 21.19
N ASN A 497 -19.71 -14.14 20.10
CA ASN A 497 -19.08 -14.58 18.86
C ASN A 497 -17.74 -13.87 18.71
N ILE A 498 -16.66 -14.65 18.67
CA ILE A 498 -15.30 -14.17 18.42
C ILE A 498 -14.97 -14.42 16.96
N GLU A 499 -14.67 -13.35 16.24
CA GLU A 499 -13.97 -13.43 14.97
C GLU A 499 -12.47 -13.19 15.20
N TYR A 500 -11.61 -14.02 14.63
CA TYR A 500 -10.18 -13.99 14.90
C TYR A 500 -9.33 -14.46 13.71
N GLY A 501 -8.11 -13.95 13.65
CA GLY A 501 -7.18 -14.19 12.54
C GLY A 501 -5.83 -14.75 12.97
N THR A 502 -4.90 -14.76 12.02
CA THR A 502 -3.48 -15.04 12.22
C THR A 502 -2.69 -13.80 12.64
N VAL A 503 -3.20 -12.60 12.35
CA VAL A 503 -2.61 -11.30 12.71
C VAL A 503 -2.97 -10.93 14.14
N GLY A 504 -1.98 -10.55 14.94
CA GLY A 504 -2.11 -10.09 16.32
C GLY A 504 -2.18 -8.57 16.47
N THR A 505 -2.36 -8.10 17.71
CA THR A 505 -2.40 -6.68 18.07
C THR A 505 -1.13 -6.29 18.82
N PHE A 506 -0.34 -5.37 18.26
CA PHE A 506 0.92 -4.90 18.86
C PHE A 506 1.25 -3.49 18.35
N GLU A 507 2.19 -2.79 19.02
CA GLU A 507 2.72 -1.49 18.56
C GLU A 507 4.23 -1.61 18.37
N ILE A 508 4.78 -0.97 17.33
CA ILE A 508 6.21 -0.87 17.04
C ILE A 508 6.64 0.59 16.99
N ALA A 509 7.92 0.87 17.21
CA ALA A 509 8.49 2.21 17.02
C ALA A 509 9.27 2.27 15.70
N HIS A 510 9.25 3.42 15.02
CA HIS A 510 10.00 3.67 13.80
C HIS A 510 10.76 5.00 13.91
N LEU A 511 12.07 4.90 13.71
CA LEU A 511 13.09 5.94 13.83
C LEU A 511 13.89 6.04 12.52
N SER A 512 14.50 7.18 12.25
CA SER A 512 15.40 7.37 11.11
C SER A 512 16.33 8.56 11.34
N ASP A 513 17.46 8.59 10.64
CA ASP A 513 18.31 9.77 10.53
C ASP A 513 18.77 10.27 11.92
N VAL A 514 19.45 9.38 12.63
CA VAL A 514 19.99 9.59 13.99
C VAL A 514 21.28 10.41 13.95
N HIS A 515 22.21 10.07 13.04
CA HIS A 515 23.53 10.69 12.89
C HIS A 515 24.28 10.91 14.23
N GLU A 516 24.67 9.83 14.92
CA GLU A 516 25.56 9.92 16.08
C GLU A 516 26.89 10.61 15.70
N LEU A 517 27.46 11.53 16.49
CA LEU A 517 27.06 11.99 17.83
C LEU A 517 26.08 13.18 17.84
N ILE A 518 25.62 13.65 16.67
CA ILE A 518 24.89 14.92 16.55
C ILE A 518 23.46 14.77 17.09
N GLY A 519 22.76 13.68 16.70
CA GLY A 519 21.42 13.39 17.22
C GLY A 519 21.35 12.76 18.60
N HIS A 520 22.49 12.48 19.24
CA HIS A 520 22.60 11.74 20.51
C HIS A 520 21.56 12.15 21.58
N SER A 521 21.44 13.46 21.84
CA SER A 521 20.51 13.97 22.87
C SER A 521 19.04 13.87 22.49
N ASN A 522 18.72 13.86 21.18
CA ASN A 522 17.37 13.61 20.68
C ASN A 522 17.05 12.11 20.64
N PHE A 523 18.04 11.26 20.31
CA PHE A 523 17.89 9.81 20.32
C PHE A 523 17.61 9.30 21.73
N LEU A 524 18.43 9.64 22.72
CA LEU A 524 18.21 9.26 24.12
C LEU A 524 16.83 9.70 24.66
N ALA A 525 16.37 10.92 24.33
CA ALA A 525 15.05 11.39 24.72
C ALA A 525 13.91 10.56 24.08
N ILE A 526 14.07 10.15 22.82
CA ILE A 526 13.12 9.27 22.13
C ILE A 526 13.16 7.85 22.71
N ILE A 527 14.33 7.34 23.13
CA ILE A 527 14.46 6.07 23.85
C ILE A 527 13.67 6.10 25.17
N ASP A 528 13.77 7.18 25.95
CA ASP A 528 12.98 7.35 27.18
C ASP A 528 11.46 7.38 26.89
N GLU A 529 11.01 8.08 25.86
CA GLU A 529 9.59 8.09 25.44
C GLU A 529 9.12 6.70 24.95
N ILE A 530 9.98 5.97 24.22
CA ILE A 530 9.71 4.59 23.79
C ILE A 530 9.55 3.67 25.02
N ASN A 531 10.51 3.71 25.93
CA ASN A 531 10.56 2.83 27.11
C ASN A 531 9.40 3.07 28.07
N ASN A 532 9.00 4.32 28.29
CA ASN A 532 7.99 4.68 29.28
C ASN A 532 6.57 4.76 28.71
N ASN A 533 6.40 5.19 27.45
CA ASN A 533 5.08 5.54 26.89
C ASN A 533 4.73 4.83 25.55
N VAL A 534 5.61 4.00 24.99
CA VAL A 534 5.30 3.13 23.82
C VAL A 534 5.30 1.65 24.22
N ASN A 535 6.36 1.17 24.88
CA ASN A 535 6.65 -0.25 25.14
C ASN A 535 6.37 -1.14 23.89
N PRO A 536 7.11 -0.96 22.80
CA PRO A 536 6.85 -1.62 21.53
C PRO A 536 7.23 -3.11 21.57
N ALA A 537 6.70 -3.88 20.62
CA ALA A 537 7.16 -5.25 20.35
C ALA A 537 8.61 -5.27 19.82
N PHE A 538 8.97 -4.27 19.00
CA PHE A 538 10.32 -3.99 18.50
C PHE A 538 10.39 -2.56 17.95
N THR A 539 11.61 -2.07 17.77
CA THR A 539 11.92 -0.78 17.14
C THR A 539 12.61 -1.02 15.80
N VAL A 540 12.28 -0.22 14.79
CA VAL A 540 12.94 -0.20 13.49
C VAL A 540 13.67 1.14 13.31
N VAL A 541 14.93 1.10 12.91
CA VAL A 541 15.75 2.28 12.61
C VAL A 541 16.15 2.23 11.14
N THR A 542 15.56 3.12 10.33
CA THR A 542 15.70 3.12 8.88
C THR A 542 16.87 3.96 8.40
N GLY A 543 18.10 3.62 8.79
CA GLY A 543 19.31 4.23 8.24
C GLY A 543 19.73 5.58 8.82
N ASP A 544 20.91 6.01 8.39
CA ASP A 544 21.63 7.20 8.83
C ASP A 544 21.81 7.23 10.34
N ILE A 545 22.39 6.15 10.86
CA ILE A 545 22.73 6.02 12.30
C ILE A 545 24.02 6.78 12.65
N THR A 546 24.90 6.98 11.69
CA THR A 546 26.15 7.75 11.78
C THR A 546 26.09 8.97 10.87
N ASP A 547 26.93 9.99 11.09
CA ASP A 547 27.03 11.10 10.12
C ASP A 547 28.06 10.82 9.00
N HIS A 548 29.06 9.98 9.26
CA HIS A 548 30.19 9.76 8.34
C HIS A 548 30.62 8.28 8.21
N GLY A 549 30.01 7.36 8.97
CA GLY A 549 30.38 5.94 9.01
C GLY A 549 31.69 5.64 9.72
N THR A 550 32.11 6.41 10.73
CA THR A 550 33.34 6.07 11.49
C THR A 550 33.10 4.96 12.52
N PRO A 551 34.14 4.17 12.88
CA PRO A 551 34.03 3.11 13.88
C PRO A 551 33.44 3.57 15.23
N GLU A 552 33.77 4.80 15.65
CA GLU A 552 33.33 5.43 16.89
C GLU A 552 31.85 5.83 16.85
N GLN A 553 31.35 6.30 15.70
CA GLN A 553 29.92 6.60 15.53
C GLN A 553 29.08 5.32 15.60
N TYR A 554 29.55 4.24 14.97
CA TYR A 554 28.91 2.92 15.11
C TYR A 554 28.95 2.42 16.56
N ASP A 555 30.09 2.53 17.24
CA ASP A 555 30.21 2.07 18.64
C ASP A 555 29.31 2.88 19.58
N GLN A 556 29.12 4.19 19.36
CA GLN A 556 28.15 4.98 20.12
C GLN A 556 26.71 4.53 19.85
N TYR A 557 26.30 4.40 18.58
CA TYR A 557 24.95 3.93 18.24
C TYR A 557 24.66 2.54 18.83
N ILE A 558 25.67 1.65 18.85
CA ILE A 558 25.57 0.33 19.47
C ILE A 558 25.42 0.44 20.99
N LEU A 559 26.07 1.40 21.67
CA LEU A 559 25.86 1.63 23.09
C LEU A 559 24.46 2.19 23.40
N ASP A 560 24.00 3.18 22.63
CA ASP A 560 22.74 3.86 22.92
C ASP A 560 21.51 3.01 22.58
N LYS A 561 21.52 2.23 21.49
CA LYS A 561 20.38 1.37 21.13
C LYS A 561 20.08 0.29 22.18
N GLU A 562 21.06 -0.13 22.98
CA GLU A 562 20.90 -1.12 24.05
C GLU A 562 20.12 -0.56 25.25
N TYR A 563 19.86 0.75 25.30
CA TYR A 563 18.90 1.35 26.23
C TYR A 563 17.43 1.17 25.79
N ILE A 564 17.15 0.70 24.57
CA ILE A 564 15.78 0.44 24.10
C ILE A 564 15.27 -0.89 24.66
N ASN A 565 14.12 -0.85 25.34
CA ASN A 565 13.40 -2.05 25.78
C ASN A 565 12.83 -2.81 24.57
N GLY A 566 13.50 -3.89 24.14
CA GLY A 566 12.99 -4.81 23.12
C GLY A 566 14.06 -5.21 22.10
N THR A 567 13.63 -5.63 20.92
CA THR A 567 14.54 -5.85 19.77
C THR A 567 14.63 -4.58 18.92
N VAL A 568 15.83 -4.21 18.50
CA VAL A 568 16.08 -3.10 17.57
C VAL A 568 16.57 -3.66 16.24
N TYR A 569 15.81 -3.44 15.18
CA TYR A 569 16.17 -3.78 13.81
C TYR A 569 16.72 -2.53 13.12
N THR A 570 17.91 -2.62 12.54
CA THR A 570 18.59 -1.48 11.89
C THR A 570 18.93 -1.87 10.44
N ILE A 571 18.65 -0.97 9.50
CA ILE A 571 19.10 -1.04 8.09
C ILE A 571 19.98 0.17 7.77
N PRO A 572 20.84 0.11 6.74
CA PRO A 572 21.74 1.20 6.43
C PRO A 572 21.08 2.38 5.72
N GLY A 573 21.57 3.59 6.01
CA GLY A 573 21.34 4.77 5.21
C GLY A 573 22.58 5.18 4.42
N ASN A 574 22.48 6.25 3.63
CA ASN A 574 23.59 6.68 2.80
C ASN A 574 24.76 7.22 3.64
N HIS A 575 24.51 7.90 4.77
CA HIS A 575 25.59 8.41 5.63
C HIS A 575 26.46 7.32 6.22
N ASP A 576 25.86 6.16 6.52
CA ASP A 576 26.57 5.00 7.02
C ASP A 576 27.51 4.40 5.97
N MET A 577 27.18 4.54 4.68
CA MET A 577 27.81 3.78 3.59
C MET A 577 28.68 4.61 2.64
N ARG A 578 28.52 5.93 2.61
CA ARG A 578 28.91 6.78 1.46
C ARG A 578 30.00 7.83 1.71
N TRP A 579 30.12 8.34 2.94
CA TRP A 579 30.97 9.51 3.19
C TRP A 579 32.42 9.15 3.59
N TRP A 580 32.77 9.02 4.87
CA TRP A 580 34.15 8.68 5.27
C TRP A 580 34.39 7.19 5.54
N ASN A 581 33.34 6.37 5.48
CA ASN A 581 33.44 4.92 5.66
C ASN A 581 34.49 4.29 4.72
N SER A 582 35.50 3.66 5.32
CA SER A 582 36.66 3.06 4.67
C SER A 582 36.36 1.81 3.84
N ASN A 583 35.34 1.03 4.21
CA ASN A 583 35.00 -0.24 3.55
C ASN A 583 33.53 -0.30 3.07
N GLY A 584 32.77 0.78 3.24
CA GLY A 584 31.36 0.91 2.90
C GLY A 584 30.52 -0.19 3.55
N LYS A 585 29.88 -1.00 2.70
CA LYS A 585 29.03 -2.12 3.11
C LYS A 585 29.73 -3.16 3.99
N ASN A 586 31.06 -3.21 4.02
CA ASN A 586 31.81 -4.09 4.93
C ASN A 586 31.88 -3.59 6.37
N ASP A 587 32.12 -2.30 6.61
CA ASP A 587 32.18 -1.79 7.99
C ASP A 587 30.78 -1.89 8.66
N TRP A 588 29.69 -1.80 7.88
CA TRP A 588 28.33 -2.15 8.32
C TRP A 588 28.16 -3.63 8.68
N LYS A 589 28.53 -4.54 7.77
CA LYS A 589 28.45 -6.00 7.99
C LYS A 589 29.29 -6.46 9.18
N GLU A 590 30.42 -5.80 9.45
CA GLU A 590 31.29 -6.08 10.60
C GLU A 590 30.80 -5.45 11.93
N LYS A 591 30.03 -4.34 11.91
CA LYS A 591 29.58 -3.61 13.12
C LYS A 591 28.11 -3.80 13.50
N ILE A 592 27.19 -3.82 12.54
CA ILE A 592 25.74 -3.73 12.78
C ILE A 592 25.02 -5.05 12.44
N GLY A 593 25.33 -5.65 11.29
CA GLY A 593 24.72 -6.91 10.84
C GLY A 593 24.41 -6.92 9.35
N ASP A 594 23.43 -7.73 8.95
CA ASP A 594 23.02 -7.88 7.56
C ASP A 594 22.49 -6.56 6.96
N LEU A 595 22.67 -6.40 5.64
CA LEU A 595 22.20 -5.24 4.88
C LEU A 595 20.67 -5.27 4.71
N TYR A 596 20.12 -6.46 4.51
CA TYR A 596 18.70 -6.71 4.30
C TYR A 596 18.34 -8.09 4.84
N PHE A 597 17.14 -8.22 5.38
CA PHE A 597 16.64 -9.44 6.03
C PHE A 597 15.13 -9.35 6.23
N SER A 598 14.50 -10.42 6.70
CA SER A 598 13.08 -10.42 7.04
C SER A 598 12.79 -11.25 8.29
N PHE A 599 11.60 -11.05 8.87
CA PHE A 599 11.11 -11.85 9.99
C PHE A 599 9.58 -11.81 10.07
N ASN A 600 9.01 -12.82 10.72
CA ASN A 600 7.58 -12.90 11.00
C ASN A 600 7.30 -12.54 12.46
N TYR A 601 6.43 -11.57 12.70
CA TYR A 601 5.96 -11.21 14.05
C TYR A 601 4.45 -10.95 14.05
N GLY A 602 3.73 -11.55 15.01
CA GLY A 602 2.30 -11.33 15.21
C GLY A 602 1.46 -11.54 13.93
N GLY A 603 1.80 -12.52 13.09
CA GLY A 603 1.10 -12.81 11.83
C GLY A 603 1.38 -11.85 10.67
N VAL A 604 2.32 -10.91 10.82
CA VAL A 604 2.80 -10.00 9.77
C VAL A 604 4.23 -10.38 9.40
N HIS A 605 4.54 -10.28 8.11
CA HIS A 605 5.89 -10.45 7.57
C HIS A 605 6.53 -9.06 7.41
N PHE A 606 7.69 -8.87 8.03
CA PHE A 606 8.44 -7.62 8.01
C PHE A 606 9.71 -7.79 7.17
N VAL A 607 9.85 -6.94 6.16
CA VAL A 607 11.00 -6.93 5.23
C VAL A 607 11.83 -5.68 5.51
N MET A 608 13.14 -5.86 5.64
CA MET A 608 14.12 -4.81 5.93
C MET A 608 15.07 -4.72 4.73
N MET A 609 15.12 -3.58 4.02
CA MET A 609 15.87 -3.43 2.77
C MET A 609 16.92 -2.31 2.81
N ASP A 610 18.17 -2.66 2.53
CA ASP A 610 19.22 -1.74 2.08
C ASP A 610 18.81 -1.08 0.75
N SER A 611 18.53 0.23 0.79
CA SER A 611 18.20 1.06 -0.37
C SER A 611 19.36 1.96 -0.84
N THR A 612 20.60 1.57 -0.55
CA THR A 612 21.83 2.31 -0.88
C THR A 612 22.59 1.62 -2.03
N ALA A 613 23.09 2.38 -3.00
CA ALA A 613 24.22 1.92 -3.81
C ALA A 613 25.52 2.17 -3.03
N ALA A 614 26.51 1.29 -3.13
CA ALA A 614 27.77 1.47 -2.40
C ALA A 614 28.49 2.76 -2.88
N LEU A 615 28.58 3.80 -2.04
CA LEU A 615 29.17 5.12 -2.35
C LEU A 615 28.39 6.03 -3.34
N GLU A 616 27.39 5.53 -4.07
CA GLU A 616 26.76 6.22 -5.21
C GLU A 616 25.28 6.62 -4.95
N LEU A 617 24.48 6.74 -6.00
CA LEU A 617 23.10 7.21 -5.96
C LEU A 617 22.14 6.26 -5.23
N ASP A 618 21.19 6.90 -4.56
CA ASP A 618 20.23 6.31 -3.64
C ASP A 618 18.90 5.95 -4.34
N GLU A 619 17.95 5.33 -3.62
CA GLU A 619 16.68 4.80 -4.17
C GLU A 619 16.87 3.69 -5.23
N LYS A 620 17.88 2.81 -5.07
CA LYS A 620 18.04 1.58 -5.88
C LYS A 620 18.22 0.34 -5.00
N PHE A 621 17.68 -0.78 -5.46
CA PHE A 621 17.86 -2.11 -4.88
C PHE A 621 18.76 -2.97 -5.76
N GLY A 622 19.60 -3.79 -5.15
CA GLY A 622 20.43 -4.76 -5.89
C GLY A 622 19.57 -5.84 -6.53
N LYS A 623 19.96 -6.34 -7.71
CA LYS A 623 19.26 -7.46 -8.35
C LYS A 623 19.30 -8.72 -7.48
N ALA A 624 20.42 -9.03 -6.83
CA ALA A 624 20.52 -10.18 -5.93
C ALA A 624 19.60 -10.04 -4.69
N GLN A 625 19.38 -8.80 -4.23
CA GLN A 625 18.45 -8.47 -3.16
C GLN A 625 16.98 -8.60 -3.62
N LEU A 626 16.66 -8.21 -4.86
CA LEU A 626 15.32 -8.39 -5.44
C LEU A 626 15.01 -9.88 -5.72
N GLU A 627 16.01 -10.66 -6.13
CA GLU A 627 15.92 -12.13 -6.24
C GLU A 627 15.75 -12.78 -4.86
N TRP A 628 16.51 -12.34 -3.83
CA TRP A 628 16.29 -12.75 -2.44
C TRP A 628 14.87 -12.45 -1.95
N LEU A 629 14.34 -11.25 -2.21
CA LEU A 629 12.99 -10.85 -1.80
C LEU A 629 11.91 -11.70 -2.48
N ALA A 630 12.11 -12.09 -3.74
CA ALA A 630 11.21 -12.98 -4.45
C ALA A 630 11.18 -14.40 -3.85
N ASP A 631 12.36 -14.93 -3.48
CA ASP A 631 12.49 -16.23 -2.81
C ASP A 631 11.91 -16.20 -1.38
N ASP A 632 12.19 -15.14 -0.61
CA ASP A 632 11.69 -14.95 0.75
C ASP A 632 10.17 -14.85 0.81
N LEU A 633 9.57 -13.99 -0.03
CA LEU A 633 8.12 -13.89 -0.17
C LEU A 633 7.49 -15.20 -0.67
N SER A 634 8.21 -16.04 -1.40
CA SER A 634 7.71 -17.37 -1.80
C SER A 634 7.49 -18.34 -0.63
N THR A 635 8.08 -18.05 0.55
CA THR A 635 7.93 -18.86 1.77
C THR A 635 6.64 -18.60 2.54
N ILE A 636 5.97 -17.46 2.30
CA ILE A 636 4.78 -17.02 3.04
C ILE A 636 3.47 -17.18 2.22
N PRO A 637 2.30 -17.29 2.89
CA PRO A 637 1.00 -17.17 2.22
C PRO A 637 0.84 -15.82 1.52
N LYS A 638 0.29 -15.77 0.30
CA LYS A 638 0.13 -14.51 -0.47
C LYS A 638 -0.78 -13.47 0.18
N ASP A 639 -1.65 -13.92 1.09
CA ASP A 639 -2.57 -13.12 1.90
C ASP A 639 -1.97 -12.70 3.25
N MET A 640 -0.83 -13.26 3.68
CA MET A 640 -0.10 -12.80 4.86
C MET A 640 0.35 -11.34 4.67
N PRO A 641 0.02 -10.41 5.58
CA PRO A 641 0.37 -9.00 5.41
C PRO A 641 1.88 -8.80 5.40
N VAL A 642 2.35 -7.99 4.46
CA VAL A 642 3.76 -7.60 4.32
C VAL A 642 3.91 -6.11 4.60
N ILE A 643 4.90 -5.75 5.43
CA ILE A 643 5.32 -4.36 5.66
C ILE A 643 6.81 -4.27 5.33
N ILE A 644 7.17 -3.36 4.43
CA ILE A 644 8.55 -3.20 3.93
C ILE A 644 9.13 -1.91 4.51
N PHE A 645 10.35 -1.98 5.02
CA PHE A 645 11.15 -0.85 5.49
C PHE A 645 12.39 -0.64 4.62
N ALA A 646 12.70 0.62 4.33
CA ALA A 646 13.93 1.05 3.65
C ALA A 646 14.38 2.41 4.20
N HIS A 647 15.60 2.88 3.90
CA HIS A 647 15.98 4.26 4.25
C HIS A 647 15.32 5.27 3.30
N HIS A 648 15.30 4.99 1.99
CA HIS A 648 14.83 5.95 0.98
C HIS A 648 13.39 5.66 0.47
N PRO A 649 12.48 6.64 0.38
CA PRO A 649 11.05 6.42 0.10
C PRO A 649 10.59 6.45 -1.37
N PHE A 650 11.49 6.38 -2.36
CA PHE A 650 11.14 6.46 -3.79
C PHE A 650 10.39 7.75 -4.14
N LYS A 651 11.00 8.87 -3.78
CA LYS A 651 10.47 10.22 -3.95
C LYS A 651 11.50 11.21 -4.49
N ILE A 652 12.79 11.00 -4.28
CA ILE A 652 13.83 11.89 -4.83
C ILE A 652 13.91 11.66 -6.34
N ALA A 653 13.76 12.74 -7.10
CA ALA A 653 13.74 12.74 -8.57
C ALA A 653 12.70 11.81 -9.25
N ASP A 654 11.70 11.29 -8.50
CA ASP A 654 10.68 10.31 -8.96
C ASP A 654 11.35 9.05 -9.59
N ASN A 655 12.45 8.55 -8.97
CA ASN A 655 13.23 7.40 -9.44
C ASN A 655 12.33 6.19 -9.72
N VAL A 656 12.19 5.89 -11.00
CA VAL A 656 11.20 4.93 -11.48
C VAL A 656 11.67 3.48 -11.28
N THR A 657 12.98 3.25 -11.24
CA THR A 657 13.60 1.94 -11.53
C THR A 657 13.47 0.96 -10.40
N GLY A 658 14.14 1.25 -9.27
CA GLY A 658 14.04 0.40 -8.08
C GLY A 658 12.60 0.25 -7.60
N LYS A 659 11.77 1.27 -7.82
CA LYS A 659 10.34 1.25 -7.48
C LYS A 659 9.54 0.29 -8.35
N ALA A 660 9.72 0.32 -9.68
CA ALA A 660 8.99 -0.56 -10.59
C ALA A 660 9.45 -2.01 -10.48
N GLU A 661 10.75 -2.25 -10.27
CA GLU A 661 11.32 -3.57 -10.03
C GLU A 661 10.79 -4.17 -8.71
N LEU A 662 10.81 -3.40 -7.61
CA LEU A 662 10.19 -3.81 -6.35
C LEU A 662 8.70 -4.11 -6.53
N LEU A 663 7.95 -3.20 -7.19
CA LEU A 663 6.52 -3.37 -7.44
C LEU A 663 6.22 -4.63 -8.26
N GLU A 664 7.05 -4.98 -9.24
CA GLU A 664 6.91 -6.20 -10.04
C GLU A 664 7.15 -7.47 -9.22
N VAL A 665 8.10 -7.46 -8.27
CA VAL A 665 8.32 -8.57 -7.32
C VAL A 665 7.13 -8.71 -6.35
N VAL A 666 6.64 -7.61 -5.76
CA VAL A 666 5.70 -7.69 -4.63
C VAL A 666 4.21 -7.65 -5.01
N LYS A 667 3.86 -7.34 -6.27
CA LYS A 667 2.47 -7.18 -6.76
C LYS A 667 1.51 -8.32 -6.38
N ASP A 668 2.00 -9.54 -6.27
CA ASP A 668 1.19 -10.73 -5.97
C ASP A 668 0.84 -10.86 -4.48
N TYR A 669 1.63 -10.25 -3.59
CA TYR A 669 1.56 -10.40 -2.14
C TYR A 669 0.75 -9.29 -1.46
N ASN A 670 0.31 -9.52 -0.21
CA ASN A 670 -0.48 -8.56 0.57
C ASN A 670 0.40 -7.46 1.20
N VAL A 671 1.09 -6.66 0.39
CA VAL A 671 1.84 -5.49 0.88
C VAL A 671 0.87 -4.41 1.37
N VAL A 672 0.96 -4.09 2.65
CA VAL A 672 0.13 -3.08 3.32
C VAL A 672 0.79 -1.70 3.21
N ALA A 673 2.09 -1.62 3.50
CA ALA A 673 2.85 -0.38 3.50
C ALA A 673 4.32 -0.58 3.14
N PHE A 674 4.91 0.46 2.55
CA PHE A 674 6.34 0.71 2.42
C PHE A 674 6.66 1.95 3.27
N ILE A 675 7.59 1.83 4.21
CA ILE A 675 7.85 2.82 5.27
C ILE A 675 9.35 3.18 5.28
N ALA A 676 9.68 4.47 5.28
CA ALA A 676 11.06 4.92 5.12
C ALA A 676 11.37 6.28 5.78
N GLY A 677 12.62 6.74 5.64
CA GLY A 677 13.15 7.97 6.25
C GLY A 677 13.70 8.96 5.23
N HIS A 678 14.88 9.53 5.51
CA HIS A 678 15.71 10.38 4.64
C HIS A 678 15.11 11.71 4.14
N GLN A 679 13.79 11.86 4.07
CA GLN A 679 13.17 13.07 3.52
C GLN A 679 13.32 14.29 4.42
N HIS A 680 13.67 14.11 5.70
CA HIS A 680 13.72 15.14 6.73
C HIS A 680 12.39 15.88 6.98
N TYR A 681 11.26 15.33 6.51
CA TYR A 681 9.91 15.78 6.82
C TYR A 681 8.89 14.67 6.56
N TYR A 682 7.80 14.69 7.34
CA TYR A 682 6.71 13.74 7.18
C TYR A 682 5.91 13.90 5.87
N GLY A 683 5.64 12.78 5.20
CA GLY A 683 4.65 12.73 4.13
C GLY A 683 4.29 11.29 3.72
N TYR A 684 3.40 11.17 2.74
CA TYR A 684 3.02 9.88 2.18
C TYR A 684 2.50 10.03 0.75
N THR A 685 2.35 8.90 0.05
CA THR A 685 1.52 8.76 -1.15
C THR A 685 0.83 7.39 -1.16
N ILE A 686 -0.14 7.19 -2.04
CA ILE A 686 -0.75 5.87 -2.29
C ILE A 686 -0.63 5.59 -3.79
N GLU A 687 0.20 4.62 -4.13
CA GLU A 687 0.60 4.28 -5.49
C GLU A 687 0.64 2.76 -5.65
N ASN A 688 0.09 2.27 -6.76
CA ASN A 688 -0.17 0.85 -7.02
C ASN A 688 -1.03 0.14 -5.95
N GLY A 689 -1.73 0.92 -5.10
CA GLY A 689 -2.52 0.43 -3.98
C GLY A 689 -1.76 0.32 -2.65
N VAL A 690 -0.44 0.49 -2.65
CA VAL A 690 0.41 0.45 -1.45
C VAL A 690 0.48 1.84 -0.81
N LEU A 691 0.47 1.91 0.52
CA LEU A 691 0.82 3.13 1.27
C LEU A 691 2.35 3.30 1.27
N TRP A 692 2.84 4.38 0.67
CA TRP A 692 4.25 4.76 0.72
C TRP A 692 4.39 5.91 1.71
N GLU A 693 5.12 5.70 2.80
CA GLU A 693 5.17 6.58 3.96
C GLU A 693 6.61 6.95 4.31
N TYR A 694 6.82 8.20 4.74
CA TYR A 694 8.14 8.69 5.12
C TYR A 694 8.08 9.69 6.27
N ILE A 695 9.02 9.54 7.20
CA ILE A 695 9.08 10.31 8.44
C ILE A 695 10.07 11.48 8.41
N THR A 696 10.09 12.24 9.49
CA THR A 696 11.12 13.24 9.77
C THR A 696 12.36 12.60 10.39
N TYR A 697 13.43 13.39 10.48
CA TYR A 697 14.73 13.03 11.02
C TYR A 697 14.87 13.29 12.52
N ILE A 698 15.88 12.69 13.15
CA ILE A 698 16.19 12.84 14.59
C ILE A 698 17.32 13.86 14.82
N LYS A 699 18.41 13.80 14.04
CA LYS A 699 19.65 14.61 14.15
C LYS A 699 19.49 15.96 14.87
N ASP A 700 19.03 16.98 14.17
CA ASP A 700 18.86 18.35 14.69
C ASP A 700 17.39 18.71 15.02
N ASN A 701 16.55 17.70 15.30
CA ASN A 701 15.10 17.90 15.45
C ASN A 701 14.69 18.25 16.88
N ASN A 702 14.58 19.55 17.16
CA ASN A 702 14.11 20.13 18.43
C ASN A 702 12.72 19.67 18.92
N LEU A 703 11.92 18.99 18.09
CA LEU A 703 10.61 18.43 18.47
C LEU A 703 10.69 16.94 18.87
N GLN A 704 11.86 16.31 18.69
CA GLN A 704 12.13 14.90 19.05
C GLN A 704 11.02 13.98 18.51
N GLU A 705 10.72 14.18 17.23
CA GLU A 705 9.59 13.60 16.52
C GLU A 705 9.95 12.24 15.92
N PHE A 706 9.05 11.26 16.11
CA PHE A 706 9.19 9.91 15.54
C PHE A 706 7.81 9.27 15.32
N CYS A 707 7.76 8.05 14.76
CA CYS A 707 6.51 7.32 14.57
C CYS A 707 6.36 6.11 15.50
N SER A 708 5.12 5.86 15.95
CA SER A 708 4.72 4.55 16.45
C SER A 708 3.60 3.98 15.60
N ILE A 709 3.72 2.69 15.26
CA ILE A 709 2.87 2.00 14.29
C ILE A 709 2.17 0.86 15.04
N LYS A 710 0.85 0.97 15.19
CA LYS A 710 0.01 -0.04 15.85
C LYS A 710 -0.58 -0.97 14.79
N VAL A 711 -0.15 -2.23 14.84
CA VAL A 711 -0.69 -3.35 14.07
C VAL A 711 -1.89 -3.94 14.82
N THR A 712 -2.93 -4.31 14.06
CA THR A 712 -4.15 -4.94 14.58
C THR A 712 -4.67 -5.93 13.55
N PRO A 713 -5.57 -6.88 13.88
CA PRO A 713 -6.14 -7.82 12.91
C PRO A 713 -6.79 -7.15 11.68
N ASN A 714 -7.30 -5.91 11.82
CA ASN A 714 -8.03 -5.21 10.76
C ASN A 714 -7.19 -4.13 10.05
N LYS A 715 -6.42 -3.35 10.82
CA LYS A 715 -5.84 -2.07 10.37
C LYS A 715 -4.44 -1.83 10.96
N LEU A 716 -3.58 -1.25 10.13
CA LEU A 716 -2.39 -0.53 10.53
C LEU A 716 -2.80 0.90 10.94
N TYR A 717 -2.27 1.41 12.05
CA TYR A 717 -2.43 2.80 12.49
C TYR A 717 -1.06 3.41 12.72
N ILE A 718 -0.75 4.53 12.05
CA ILE A 718 0.53 5.22 12.17
C ILE A 718 0.30 6.52 12.93
N TYR A 719 0.96 6.66 14.07
CA TYR A 719 0.90 7.82 14.94
C TYR A 719 2.21 8.59 14.85
N LYS A 720 2.14 9.92 14.75
CA LYS A 720 3.28 10.78 15.07
C LYS A 720 3.38 10.92 16.57
N ARG A 721 4.60 10.87 17.09
CA ARG A 721 4.92 11.07 18.51
C ARG A 721 6.01 12.12 18.68
N LYS A 722 6.11 12.66 19.89
CA LYS A 722 7.15 13.60 20.31
C LYS A 722 7.64 13.21 21.70
N ALA A 723 8.95 13.03 21.87
CA ALA A 723 9.50 12.88 23.20
C ALA A 723 9.41 14.18 24.02
N SER A 724 9.46 15.34 23.35
CA SER A 724 9.49 16.65 24.00
C SER A 724 8.20 17.06 24.73
N ASP A 725 7.06 16.46 24.40
CA ASP A 725 5.75 16.77 25.02
C ASP A 725 4.83 15.54 25.23
N HIS A 726 5.33 14.32 24.97
CA HIS A 726 4.61 13.05 25.04
C HIS A 726 3.33 12.96 24.17
N SER A 727 3.15 13.85 23.18
CA SER A 727 1.97 13.82 22.31
C SER A 727 1.98 12.58 21.41
N LYS A 728 0.78 12.01 21.18
CA LYS A 728 0.52 10.93 20.22
C LYS A 728 -0.66 11.33 19.33
N VAL A 729 -0.39 11.53 18.04
CA VAL A 729 -1.38 12.01 17.06
C VAL A 729 -1.54 10.98 15.95
N LEU A 730 -2.75 10.43 15.79
CA LEU A 730 -3.06 9.53 14.68
C LEU A 730 -2.91 10.30 13.36
N TRP A 731 -2.08 9.78 12.46
CA TRP A 731 -1.75 10.45 11.19
C TRP A 731 -2.25 9.66 9.98
N LEU A 732 -2.01 8.34 9.94
CA LEU A 732 -2.40 7.48 8.81
C LEU A 732 -3.01 6.17 9.29
N THR A 733 -3.81 5.54 8.42
CA THR A 733 -4.31 4.17 8.60
C THR A 733 -4.32 3.43 7.27
N ALA A 734 -4.07 2.12 7.31
CA ALA A 734 -4.18 1.22 6.14
C ALA A 734 -4.89 -0.08 6.55
N PRO A 735 -5.64 -0.75 5.66
CA PRO A 735 -6.20 -2.06 5.96
C PRO A 735 -5.10 -3.13 5.94
N MET A 736 -5.11 -4.08 6.88
CA MET A 736 -4.13 -5.19 6.87
C MET A 736 -4.33 -6.18 5.71
N LEU A 737 -5.45 -6.10 4.99
CA LEU A 737 -5.72 -6.88 3.79
C LEU A 737 -5.91 -5.93 2.60
N ASN A 738 -4.83 -5.70 1.85
CA ASN A 738 -4.77 -4.76 0.74
C ASN A 738 -5.44 -5.33 -0.52
N LYS A 739 -6.77 -5.18 -0.59
CA LYS A 739 -7.58 -5.51 -1.77
C LYS A 739 -7.55 -4.43 -2.86
N ARG A 740 -6.89 -3.27 -2.66
CA ARG A 740 -6.89 -2.11 -3.60
C ARG A 740 -5.88 -2.27 -4.74
N LYS A 741 -5.79 -3.45 -5.33
CA LYS A 741 -4.95 -3.74 -6.50
C LYS A 741 -5.69 -3.40 -7.80
N ALA A 742 -4.97 -2.83 -8.77
CA ALA A 742 -5.44 -2.69 -10.14
C ALA A 742 -4.55 -3.50 -11.08
N ASN A 743 -5.17 -4.18 -12.04
CA ASN A 743 -4.46 -5.06 -12.97
C ASN A 743 -4.20 -4.33 -14.27
N LEU A 744 -3.01 -3.74 -14.37
CA LEU A 744 -2.48 -3.09 -15.57
C LEU A 744 -1.66 -4.12 -16.35
N THR A 745 -2.22 -4.66 -17.43
CA THR A 745 -1.69 -5.80 -18.18
C THR A 745 -1.49 -5.47 -19.66
N ASN A 746 -0.72 -6.29 -20.38
CA ASN A 746 -0.53 -6.18 -21.84
C ASN A 746 -0.09 -4.78 -22.32
N ALA A 747 0.82 -4.11 -21.60
CA ALA A 747 1.36 -2.82 -22.02
C ALA A 747 2.22 -2.96 -23.29
N VAL A 748 1.88 -2.19 -24.32
CA VAL A 748 2.53 -2.16 -25.64
C VAL A 748 2.94 -0.72 -25.96
N ALA A 749 4.16 -0.57 -26.47
CA ALA A 749 4.66 0.62 -27.14
C ALA A 749 5.31 0.16 -28.45
N SER A 750 4.92 0.76 -29.57
CA SER A 750 5.41 0.40 -30.91
C SER A 750 5.57 1.66 -31.77
N VAL A 751 6.76 1.83 -32.36
CA VAL A 751 7.11 3.08 -33.07
C VAL A 751 6.72 3.03 -34.54
N GLN A 752 6.10 4.10 -35.02
CA GLN A 752 5.80 4.34 -36.42
C GLN A 752 7.06 4.84 -37.17
N PRO A 753 7.14 4.72 -38.52
CA PRO A 753 8.27 5.23 -39.31
C PRO A 753 8.53 6.75 -39.24
N ASN A 754 7.68 7.51 -38.57
CA ASN A 754 7.81 8.96 -38.31
C ASN A 754 8.26 9.27 -36.86
N GLY A 755 8.48 8.25 -36.02
CA GLY A 755 8.87 8.36 -34.61
C GLY A 755 7.71 8.45 -33.62
N ASN A 756 6.45 8.57 -34.07
CA ASN A 756 5.30 8.52 -33.19
C ASN A 756 5.14 7.13 -32.57
N VAL A 757 4.70 7.06 -31.32
CA VAL A 757 4.60 5.79 -30.58
C VAL A 757 3.13 5.42 -30.42
N ASP A 758 2.70 4.37 -31.11
CA ASP A 758 1.40 3.74 -30.84
C ASP A 758 1.49 2.97 -29.53
N VAL A 759 0.54 3.22 -28.64
CA VAL A 759 0.54 2.69 -27.27
C VAL A 759 -0.81 2.06 -26.94
N SER A 760 -0.76 0.94 -26.22
CA SER A 760 -1.96 0.33 -25.65
C SER A 760 -1.68 -0.40 -24.33
N ILE A 761 -2.70 -0.51 -23.51
CA ILE A 761 -2.66 -1.19 -22.21
C ILE A 761 -4.04 -1.75 -21.89
N THR A 762 -4.10 -2.89 -21.21
CA THR A 762 -5.35 -3.46 -20.68
C THR A 762 -5.47 -3.12 -19.19
N VAL A 763 -6.63 -2.66 -18.75
CA VAL A 763 -6.96 -2.46 -17.34
C VAL A 763 -8.10 -3.41 -16.99
N ASP A 764 -7.76 -4.56 -16.40
CA ASP A 764 -8.73 -5.64 -16.14
C ASP A 764 -9.58 -5.38 -14.89
N LYS A 765 -9.03 -4.64 -13.92
CA LYS A 765 -9.71 -4.16 -12.71
C LYS A 765 -9.05 -2.87 -12.23
N ALA A 766 -9.87 -1.93 -11.77
CA ALA A 766 -9.46 -0.79 -10.94
C ALA A 766 -10.36 -0.76 -9.69
N PRO A 767 -9.87 -0.38 -8.48
CA PRO A 767 -10.67 -0.44 -7.26
C PRO A 767 -11.92 0.46 -7.27
N ASP A 768 -11.79 1.67 -7.82
CA ASP A 768 -12.81 2.73 -7.75
C ASP A 768 -13.24 3.15 -9.18
N GLY A 769 -13.27 2.20 -10.11
CA GLY A 769 -13.36 2.43 -11.56
C GLY A 769 -12.14 3.14 -12.16
N VAL A 770 -12.16 3.41 -13.46
CA VAL A 770 -11.11 4.16 -14.17
C VAL A 770 -11.66 5.53 -14.54
N SER A 771 -10.99 6.61 -14.11
CA SER A 771 -11.32 7.98 -14.51
C SER A 771 -10.61 8.35 -15.83
N LYS A 772 -9.34 7.97 -15.96
CA LYS A 772 -8.55 8.11 -17.18
C LYS A 772 -7.34 7.17 -17.20
N VAL A 773 -6.84 6.87 -18.40
CA VAL A 773 -5.49 6.32 -18.60
C VAL A 773 -4.70 7.30 -19.46
N GLU A 774 -3.48 7.59 -19.06
CA GLU A 774 -2.56 8.50 -19.76
C GLU A 774 -1.22 7.81 -20.01
N ALA A 775 -0.55 8.20 -21.10
CA ALA A 775 0.77 7.70 -21.47
C ALA A 775 1.70 8.86 -21.86
N ARG A 776 2.98 8.80 -21.48
CA ARG A 776 4.03 9.72 -21.96
C ARG A 776 5.38 9.00 -22.07
N ILE A 777 6.27 9.58 -22.86
CA ILE A 777 7.64 9.07 -23.08
C ILE A 777 8.54 9.58 -21.95
N ASP A 778 9.39 8.70 -21.42
CA ASP A 778 10.54 9.00 -20.55
C ASP A 778 10.23 9.90 -19.33
N ASN A 779 8.97 9.87 -18.88
CA ASN A 779 8.41 10.74 -17.85
C ASN A 779 8.60 12.27 -18.05
N TYR A 780 8.83 12.74 -19.27
CA TYR A 780 8.81 14.18 -19.61
C TYR A 780 7.77 14.50 -20.69
N GLY A 781 7.69 15.78 -21.07
CA GLY A 781 6.74 16.23 -22.09
C GLY A 781 5.25 16.07 -21.72
N PRO A 782 4.35 16.18 -22.71
CA PRO A 782 2.90 16.16 -22.49
C PRO A 782 2.32 14.74 -22.36
N TRP A 783 1.41 14.57 -21.39
CA TRP A 783 0.58 13.37 -21.29
C TRP A 783 -0.36 13.22 -22.50
N THR A 784 -0.42 12.02 -23.05
CA THR A 784 -1.40 11.60 -24.06
C THR A 784 -2.50 10.80 -23.37
N THR A 785 -3.72 11.36 -23.27
CA THR A 785 -4.88 10.62 -22.73
C THR A 785 -5.32 9.56 -23.73
N LEU A 786 -5.48 8.32 -23.28
CA LEU A 786 -5.83 7.18 -24.12
C LEU A 786 -7.35 7.06 -24.29
N THR A 787 -7.78 6.47 -25.41
CA THR A 787 -9.19 6.17 -25.69
C THR A 787 -9.51 4.73 -25.28
N GLN A 788 -10.62 4.54 -24.57
CA GLN A 788 -11.09 3.22 -24.12
C GLN A 788 -11.85 2.46 -25.22
N ASN A 789 -11.58 1.16 -25.33
CA ASN A 789 -12.35 0.18 -26.10
C ASN A 789 -12.42 -1.15 -25.31
N GLY A 790 -13.53 -1.37 -24.60
CA GLY A 790 -13.63 -2.45 -23.61
C GLY A 790 -12.67 -2.22 -22.43
N ASN A 791 -11.88 -3.24 -22.08
CA ASN A 791 -10.83 -3.13 -21.05
C ASN A 791 -9.52 -2.51 -21.59
N THR A 792 -9.39 -2.36 -22.92
CA THR A 792 -8.16 -1.84 -23.54
C THR A 792 -8.23 -0.33 -23.70
N TRP A 793 -7.15 0.34 -23.36
CA TRP A 793 -6.94 1.78 -23.54
C TRP A 793 -5.81 1.96 -24.55
N SER A 794 -6.01 2.79 -25.58
CA SER A 794 -5.05 2.95 -26.67
C SER A 794 -4.99 4.37 -27.24
N GLY A 795 -3.87 4.74 -27.85
CA GLY A 795 -3.67 6.01 -28.54
C GLY A 795 -2.30 6.07 -29.22
N THR A 796 -1.97 7.23 -29.79
CA THR A 796 -0.68 7.50 -30.43
C THR A 796 -0.03 8.71 -29.78
N ILE A 797 1.16 8.54 -29.20
CA ILE A 797 1.96 9.65 -28.68
C ILE A 797 2.65 10.32 -29.88
N ASN A 798 2.27 11.58 -30.16
CA ASN A 798 2.92 12.38 -31.20
C ASN A 798 4.21 13.01 -30.66
N ILE A 799 5.37 12.55 -31.15
CA ILE A 799 6.67 13.06 -30.68
C ILE A 799 6.94 14.50 -31.12
N SER A 800 6.23 15.02 -32.14
CA SER A 800 6.36 16.43 -32.54
C SER A 800 5.83 17.42 -31.49
N ASN A 801 5.17 16.93 -30.43
CA ASN A 801 4.70 17.74 -29.31
C ASN A 801 5.74 17.86 -28.18
N TYR A 802 6.86 17.14 -28.27
CA TYR A 802 7.92 17.16 -27.25
C TYR A 802 8.94 18.26 -27.57
N SER A 803 9.31 19.00 -26.52
CA SER A 803 10.37 20.02 -26.54
C SER A 803 11.24 19.78 -25.31
N PRO A 804 12.48 19.27 -25.47
CA PRO A 804 13.17 18.99 -26.73
C PRO A 804 12.55 17.81 -27.49
N ALA A 805 12.86 17.71 -28.79
CA ALA A 805 12.49 16.55 -29.59
C ALA A 805 13.20 15.29 -29.08
N ILE A 806 12.49 14.15 -29.11
CA ILE A 806 13.01 12.83 -28.73
C ILE A 806 14.23 12.47 -29.61
N PRO A 807 15.42 12.19 -29.03
CA PRO A 807 16.57 11.67 -29.77
C PRO A 807 16.31 10.28 -30.36
N TYR A 808 17.20 9.77 -31.21
CA TYR A 808 17.20 8.32 -31.50
C TYR A 808 17.73 7.57 -30.27
N GLY A 809 17.20 6.38 -30.00
CA GLY A 809 17.54 5.69 -28.77
C GLY A 809 16.59 4.57 -28.37
N LYS A 810 16.89 3.95 -27.23
CA LYS A 810 15.91 3.20 -26.46
C LYS A 810 15.25 4.15 -25.46
N HIS A 811 13.96 3.95 -25.26
CA HIS A 811 13.07 4.82 -24.50
C HIS A 811 12.01 3.99 -23.78
N PHE A 812 11.18 4.65 -22.98
CA PHE A 812 10.03 4.03 -22.36
C PHE A 812 8.76 4.86 -22.40
N VAL A 813 7.63 4.18 -22.43
CA VAL A 813 6.32 4.76 -22.16
C VAL A 813 5.94 4.46 -20.71
N GLY A 814 5.72 5.51 -19.93
CA GLY A 814 5.04 5.42 -18.64
C GLY A 814 3.53 5.52 -18.81
N PHE A 815 2.80 4.52 -18.34
CA PHE A 815 1.35 4.47 -18.30
C PHE A 815 0.85 4.78 -16.89
N VAL A 816 -0.09 5.70 -16.78
CA VAL A 816 -0.76 6.05 -15.51
C VAL A 816 -2.25 5.85 -15.67
N MET A 817 -2.79 4.85 -14.97
CA MET A 817 -4.22 4.73 -14.72
C MET A 817 -4.57 5.55 -13.48
N THR A 818 -5.53 6.47 -13.61
CA THR A 818 -6.09 7.22 -12.48
C THR A 818 -7.52 6.76 -12.20
N ASP A 819 -7.83 6.37 -10.97
CA ASP A 819 -9.19 6.00 -10.55
C ASP A 819 -10.07 7.22 -10.27
N ASN A 820 -11.35 7.01 -9.95
CA ASN A 820 -12.27 8.11 -9.63
C ASN A 820 -12.04 8.76 -8.24
N ALA A 821 -11.12 8.23 -7.43
CA ALA A 821 -10.63 8.84 -6.19
C ALA A 821 -9.31 9.62 -6.38
N GLY A 822 -8.78 9.66 -7.61
CA GLY A 822 -7.50 10.32 -7.91
C GLY A 822 -6.26 9.54 -7.46
N LYS A 823 -6.38 8.24 -7.15
CA LYS A 823 -5.23 7.35 -6.90
C LYS A 823 -4.66 6.85 -8.23
N GLN A 824 -3.37 6.53 -8.23
CA GLN A 824 -2.63 6.18 -9.44
C GLN A 824 -2.05 4.77 -9.38
N TRP A 825 -2.18 4.07 -10.51
CA TRP A 825 -1.43 2.87 -10.81
C TRP A 825 -0.51 3.15 -12.00
N LYS A 826 0.78 2.91 -11.78
CA LYS A 826 1.85 3.10 -12.75
C LYS A 826 2.32 1.74 -13.27
N THR A 827 2.46 1.63 -14.59
CA THR A 827 3.25 0.57 -15.24
C THR A 827 3.93 1.14 -16.49
N TYR A 828 4.81 0.38 -17.12
CA TYR A 828 5.73 0.91 -18.10
C TYR A 828 6.00 -0.08 -19.26
N LYS A 829 6.29 0.43 -20.47
CA LYS A 829 6.78 -0.39 -21.59
C LYS A 829 7.96 0.24 -22.36
N GLU A 830 9.04 -0.54 -22.56
CA GLU A 830 10.19 -0.18 -23.41
C GLU A 830 9.81 -0.11 -24.89
N TYR A 831 10.51 0.73 -25.64
CA TYR A 831 10.60 0.66 -27.10
C TYR A 831 11.98 1.17 -27.58
N GLU A 832 12.30 0.96 -28.86
CA GLU A 832 13.47 1.57 -29.51
C GLU A 832 13.03 2.42 -30.71
N TRP A 833 13.50 3.67 -30.74
CA TRP A 833 13.42 4.58 -31.88
C TRP A 833 14.78 4.59 -32.58
N SER A 834 15.00 3.56 -33.40
CA SER A 834 16.25 3.36 -34.13
C SER A 834 16.36 4.31 -35.33
N GLY A 835 17.51 4.94 -35.52
CA GLY A 835 17.79 5.80 -36.69
C GLY A 835 18.98 6.71 -36.48
N GLY A 836 19.25 7.55 -37.49
CA GLY A 836 20.40 8.48 -37.47
C GLY A 836 21.76 7.77 -37.47
N ASN A 837 22.73 8.40 -36.82
CA ASN A 837 24.14 8.02 -36.83
C ASN A 837 24.58 7.13 -35.63
N THR A 838 23.66 6.77 -34.75
CA THR A 838 23.96 6.11 -33.48
C THR A 838 23.17 4.82 -33.30
N SER A 839 23.79 3.82 -32.68
CA SER A 839 23.23 2.47 -32.57
C SER A 839 23.73 1.74 -31.33
N THR A 840 22.85 0.94 -30.71
CA THR A 840 23.28 -0.07 -29.74
C THR A 840 24.00 -1.20 -30.49
N LYS A 841 25.29 -1.39 -30.22
CA LYS A 841 26.12 -2.45 -30.79
C LYS A 841 25.80 -3.79 -30.12
N TRP A 842 25.74 -3.80 -28.78
CA TRP A 842 25.28 -4.91 -27.94
C TRP A 842 24.94 -4.42 -26.52
N VAL A 843 24.31 -5.30 -25.74
CA VAL A 843 24.05 -5.13 -24.30
C VAL A 843 24.33 -6.44 -23.59
N TYR A 844 25.01 -6.39 -22.45
CA TYR A 844 25.28 -7.55 -21.59
C TYR A 844 24.71 -7.34 -20.17
N GLN A 845 24.27 -8.39 -19.50
CA GLN A 845 23.65 -8.34 -18.15
C GLN A 845 24.53 -9.07 -17.12
N THR A 846 24.94 -8.37 -16.06
CA THR A 846 25.67 -8.91 -14.90
C THR A 846 24.72 -9.43 -13.82
N GLY A 847 25.27 -10.02 -12.75
CA GLY A 847 24.47 -10.49 -11.62
C GLY A 847 23.83 -9.35 -10.82
N ASP A 848 24.49 -8.20 -10.70
CA ASP A 848 24.00 -7.03 -9.96
C ASP A 848 24.58 -5.71 -10.52
N LEU A 849 24.43 -4.60 -9.80
CA LEU A 849 24.81 -3.23 -10.19
C LEU A 849 26.22 -3.13 -10.79
N ILE A 850 26.44 -2.16 -11.70
CA ILE A 850 27.75 -1.83 -12.26
C ILE A 850 28.11 -0.39 -11.94
N GLN A 851 29.16 -0.22 -11.13
CA GLN A 851 29.83 1.07 -10.87
C GLN A 851 31.22 1.17 -11.49
N SER A 852 31.84 0.03 -11.80
CA SER A 852 33.16 -0.06 -12.41
C SER A 852 33.16 0.63 -13.78
N THR A 853 34.11 1.54 -14.00
CA THR A 853 34.37 2.06 -15.34
C THR A 853 34.85 0.90 -16.23
N PRO A 854 34.26 0.67 -17.41
CA PRO A 854 34.74 -0.35 -18.32
C PRO A 854 36.16 -0.08 -18.82
N THR A 855 36.82 -1.13 -19.31
CA THR A 855 38.13 -1.03 -19.99
C THR A 855 38.09 -1.79 -21.29
N TYR A 856 38.45 -1.17 -22.40
CA TYR A 856 38.60 -1.84 -23.69
C TYR A 856 40.07 -2.23 -23.92
N TYR A 857 40.32 -3.49 -24.27
CA TYR A 857 41.65 -3.94 -24.72
C TYR A 857 41.56 -5.18 -25.63
N ASN A 858 42.28 -5.18 -26.75
CA ASN A 858 42.39 -6.27 -27.73
C ASN A 858 41.04 -6.92 -28.15
N GLY A 859 39.99 -6.12 -28.34
CA GLY A 859 38.66 -6.61 -28.75
C GLY A 859 37.81 -7.20 -27.61
N ILE A 860 38.21 -6.97 -26.37
CA ILE A 860 37.53 -7.43 -25.16
C ILE A 860 37.22 -6.21 -24.28
N VAL A 861 36.02 -6.17 -23.69
CA VAL A 861 35.61 -5.17 -22.72
C VAL A 861 35.54 -5.80 -21.34
N TYR A 862 36.26 -5.23 -20.38
CA TYR A 862 36.32 -5.68 -18.99
C TYR A 862 35.55 -4.75 -18.08
N VAL A 863 34.74 -5.29 -17.17
CA VAL A 863 33.98 -4.50 -16.18
C VAL A 863 33.75 -5.27 -14.88
N GLY A 864 33.83 -4.60 -13.74
CA GLY A 864 33.47 -5.13 -12.42
C GLY A 864 31.99 -4.91 -12.07
N SER A 865 31.43 -5.76 -11.21
CA SER A 865 30.05 -5.64 -10.72
C SER A 865 29.96 -5.83 -9.19
N GLU A 866 28.87 -5.33 -8.62
CA GLU A 866 28.47 -5.56 -7.22
C GLU A 866 28.04 -7.02 -6.92
N ASP A 867 28.03 -7.91 -7.93
CA ASP A 867 27.81 -9.37 -7.75
C ASP A 867 29.10 -10.19 -7.47
N ASN A 868 30.15 -9.47 -7.04
CA ASN A 868 31.49 -9.97 -6.74
C ASN A 868 32.24 -10.55 -7.96
N LYS A 869 31.92 -10.10 -9.18
CA LYS A 869 32.58 -10.60 -10.40
C LYS A 869 33.18 -9.51 -11.28
N LEU A 870 34.24 -9.92 -11.96
CA LEU A 870 34.80 -9.25 -13.13
C LEU A 870 34.34 -10.02 -14.38
N TYR A 871 33.82 -9.29 -15.35
CA TYR A 871 33.33 -9.83 -16.62
C TYR A 871 34.24 -9.41 -17.77
N ALA A 872 34.57 -10.34 -18.66
CA ALA A 872 35.25 -10.08 -19.93
C ALA A 872 34.31 -10.41 -21.10
N ILE A 873 33.95 -9.40 -21.88
CA ILE A 873 32.94 -9.47 -22.93
C ILE A 873 33.59 -9.28 -24.30
N ASN A 874 33.29 -10.13 -25.28
CA ASN A 874 33.79 -9.96 -26.65
C ASN A 874 33.11 -8.76 -27.30
N ASP A 875 33.89 -7.77 -27.73
CA ASP A 875 33.37 -6.53 -28.31
C ASP A 875 32.64 -6.73 -29.66
N SER A 876 32.93 -7.81 -30.37
CA SER A 876 32.32 -8.13 -31.66
C SER A 876 30.81 -8.37 -31.60
N ASP A 877 30.29 -8.88 -30.50
CA ASP A 877 28.90 -9.37 -30.39
C ASP A 877 28.28 -9.27 -28.98
N GLY A 878 29.04 -8.85 -27.96
CA GLY A 878 28.56 -8.76 -26.58
C GLY A 878 28.50 -10.10 -25.85
N THR A 879 29.10 -11.17 -26.38
CA THR A 879 29.12 -12.48 -25.72
C THR A 879 30.11 -12.52 -24.55
N LEU A 880 29.76 -13.27 -23.50
CA LEU A 880 30.68 -13.57 -22.40
C LEU A 880 31.86 -14.39 -22.91
N ARG A 881 33.09 -13.89 -22.70
CA ARG A 881 34.33 -14.62 -22.95
C ARG A 881 34.75 -15.42 -21.72
N TRP A 882 34.85 -14.75 -20.58
CA TRP A 882 35.14 -15.34 -19.27
C TRP A 882 34.64 -14.42 -18.15
N SER A 883 34.54 -14.95 -16.93
CA SER A 883 34.27 -14.16 -15.71
C SER A 883 35.05 -14.71 -14.52
N TYR A 884 35.62 -13.82 -13.70
CA TYR A 884 36.34 -14.15 -12.47
C TYR A 884 35.54 -13.69 -11.24
N THR A 885 35.63 -14.40 -10.11
CA THR A 885 34.88 -14.09 -8.87
C THR A 885 35.83 -13.75 -7.72
N THR A 886 35.61 -12.59 -7.10
CA THR A 886 36.33 -12.11 -5.89
C THR A 886 35.56 -12.43 -4.62
N GLY A 887 36.11 -12.12 -3.44
CA GLY A 887 35.40 -12.30 -2.18
C GLY A 887 34.26 -11.30 -1.95
N ASP A 888 34.26 -10.17 -2.66
CA ASP A 888 33.34 -9.04 -2.48
C ASP A 888 33.32 -8.15 -3.74
N GLN A 889 32.52 -7.08 -3.71
CA GLN A 889 32.20 -6.20 -4.84
C GLN A 889 33.42 -5.65 -5.61
N ILE A 890 33.25 -5.40 -6.92
CA ILE A 890 34.29 -4.82 -7.79
C ILE A 890 33.78 -3.51 -8.43
N ILE A 891 34.23 -2.37 -7.90
CA ILE A 891 33.85 -1.04 -8.39
C ILE A 891 35.01 -0.22 -8.99
N SER A 892 36.24 -0.75 -8.97
CA SER A 892 37.41 -0.11 -9.59
C SER A 892 37.45 -0.33 -11.12
N LYS A 893 38.08 0.58 -11.88
CA LYS A 893 38.42 0.36 -13.30
C LYS A 893 39.58 -0.64 -13.43
N PRO A 894 39.45 -1.71 -14.24
CA PRO A 894 40.57 -2.56 -14.57
C PRO A 894 41.69 -1.81 -15.33
N ALA A 895 42.95 -2.11 -15.04
CA ALA A 895 44.10 -1.59 -15.76
C ALA A 895 44.80 -2.71 -16.54
N ILE A 896 45.41 -2.36 -17.67
CA ILE A 896 46.23 -3.28 -18.47
C ILE A 896 47.71 -3.03 -18.16
N TYR A 897 48.46 -4.13 -17.98
CA TYR A 897 49.91 -4.14 -18.04
C TYR A 897 50.36 -5.12 -19.14
N GLN A 898 51.16 -4.65 -20.09
CA GLN A 898 51.63 -5.45 -21.21
C GLN A 898 52.99 -6.09 -20.91
N GLU A 899 53.13 -7.40 -21.10
CA GLU A 899 54.39 -8.14 -20.94
C GLU A 899 54.83 -8.80 -22.26
N ALA A 900 55.99 -9.46 -22.24
CA ALA A 900 56.53 -10.15 -23.42
C ALA A 900 55.86 -11.52 -23.70
N GLU A 901 55.18 -12.10 -22.71
CA GLU A 901 54.60 -13.45 -22.79
C GLU A 901 53.07 -13.47 -22.68
N LYS A 902 52.46 -12.42 -22.08
CA LYS A 902 51.03 -12.27 -21.80
C LYS A 902 50.71 -10.82 -21.45
N ASP A 903 49.44 -10.46 -21.49
CA ASP A 903 48.94 -9.19 -20.94
C ASP A 903 48.21 -9.45 -19.62
N LEU A 904 48.46 -8.61 -18.61
CA LEU A 904 47.84 -8.69 -17.29
C LEU A 904 46.74 -7.63 -17.13
N LEU A 905 45.61 -8.07 -16.58
CA LEU A 905 44.47 -7.26 -16.21
C LEU A 905 44.44 -7.11 -14.68
N ILE A 906 44.63 -5.89 -14.18
CA ILE A 906 44.86 -5.58 -12.76
C ILE A 906 43.70 -4.74 -12.22
N PHE A 907 43.09 -5.13 -11.10
CA PHE A 907 41.90 -4.47 -10.53
C PHE A 907 41.79 -4.67 -9.01
N GLY A 908 41.03 -3.80 -8.35
CA GLY A 908 40.77 -3.85 -6.91
C GLY A 908 39.35 -4.30 -6.55
N SER A 909 39.20 -4.96 -5.39
CA SER A 909 37.92 -5.40 -4.83
C SER A 909 37.72 -4.92 -3.39
N HIS A 910 36.47 -4.86 -2.95
CA HIS A 910 36.10 -4.68 -1.54
C HIS A 910 36.60 -5.81 -0.62
N ASP A 911 37.04 -6.95 -1.16
CA ASP A 911 37.59 -8.09 -0.39
C ASP A 911 39.01 -7.85 0.17
N LYS A 912 39.42 -6.58 0.23
CA LYS A 912 40.68 -6.06 0.78
C LYS A 912 41.90 -6.54 -0.04
N LYS A 913 41.76 -6.65 -1.38
CA LYS A 913 42.85 -7.03 -2.30
C LYS A 913 42.86 -6.29 -3.64
N LEU A 914 44.07 -6.20 -4.20
CA LEU A 914 44.32 -6.01 -5.63
C LEU A 914 44.60 -7.38 -6.28
N TYR A 915 44.01 -7.65 -7.44
CA TYR A 915 44.18 -8.87 -8.23
C TYR A 915 44.88 -8.55 -9.56
N ALA A 916 45.61 -9.53 -10.10
CA ALA A 916 46.04 -9.59 -11.48
C ALA A 916 45.65 -10.94 -12.10
N LEU A 917 45.06 -10.88 -13.30
CA LEU A 917 44.68 -12.03 -14.10
C LEU A 917 45.32 -11.93 -15.49
N ASN A 918 45.45 -13.06 -16.18
CA ASN A 918 45.71 -13.07 -17.62
C ASN A 918 44.50 -12.45 -18.36
N ALA A 919 44.71 -11.41 -19.17
CA ALA A 919 43.63 -10.68 -19.83
C ALA A 919 42.85 -11.55 -20.84
N ASP A 920 43.54 -12.38 -21.62
CA ASP A 920 42.93 -13.21 -22.66
C ASP A 920 42.10 -14.38 -22.11
N THR A 921 42.49 -14.95 -20.97
CA THR A 921 41.92 -16.20 -20.41
C THR A 921 41.16 -16.05 -19.09
N GLY A 922 41.44 -15.00 -18.31
CA GLY A 922 40.91 -14.82 -16.95
C GLY A 922 41.59 -15.69 -15.89
N GLU A 923 42.68 -16.39 -16.23
CA GLU A 923 43.45 -17.20 -15.29
C GLU A 923 44.15 -16.33 -14.24
N PHE A 924 44.21 -16.84 -13.00
CA PHE A 924 44.82 -16.11 -11.87
C PHE A 924 46.34 -16.13 -11.94
N GLU A 925 46.94 -14.95 -11.73
CA GLU A 925 48.39 -14.75 -11.81
C GLU A 925 48.96 -14.36 -10.43
N TRP A 926 48.47 -13.25 -9.84
CA TRP A 926 48.84 -12.85 -8.49
C TRP A 926 47.74 -12.01 -7.80
N SER A 927 47.85 -11.84 -6.48
CA SER A 927 47.04 -10.88 -5.72
C SER A 927 47.81 -10.32 -4.52
N PHE A 928 47.61 -9.04 -4.22
CA PHE A 928 48.16 -8.36 -3.05
C PHE A 928 47.04 -8.01 -2.07
N THR A 929 47.22 -8.31 -0.78
CA THR A 929 46.21 -8.05 0.29
C THR A 929 46.57 -6.79 1.08
N THR A 930 45.59 -5.90 1.23
CA THR A 930 45.65 -4.64 2.00
C THR A 930 44.91 -4.78 3.34
N GLY A 931 44.95 -3.75 4.19
CA GLY A 931 44.16 -3.73 5.44
C GLY A 931 42.68 -3.40 5.25
N GLY A 932 42.30 -2.91 4.07
CA GLY A 932 40.97 -2.38 3.75
C GLY A 932 40.66 -2.42 2.26
N SER A 933 39.44 -2.05 1.90
CA SER A 933 38.85 -2.22 0.57
C SER A 933 39.66 -1.53 -0.53
N VAL A 934 39.93 -2.21 -1.66
CA VAL A 934 40.68 -1.64 -2.78
C VAL A 934 39.70 -1.12 -3.82
N ILE A 935 39.16 0.08 -3.55
CA ILE A 935 38.11 0.69 -4.39
C ILE A 935 38.65 1.60 -5.50
N SER A 936 39.95 1.90 -5.51
CA SER A 936 40.54 2.83 -6.47
C SER A 936 40.88 2.17 -7.81
N ASP A 937 40.73 2.91 -8.90
CA ASP A 937 41.33 2.63 -10.21
C ASP A 937 42.87 2.47 -10.13
N PRO A 938 43.46 1.27 -10.31
CA PRO A 938 44.91 1.13 -10.43
C PRO A 938 45.47 1.87 -11.65
N LEU A 939 46.57 2.60 -11.46
CA LEU A 939 47.41 3.14 -12.53
C LEU A 939 48.59 2.21 -12.77
N VAL A 940 48.81 1.78 -14.01
CA VAL A 940 50.07 1.12 -14.41
C VAL A 940 50.95 2.14 -15.13
N ASP A 941 52.21 2.27 -14.70
CA ASP A 941 53.26 3.03 -15.38
C ASP A 941 54.62 2.33 -15.19
N ASN A 942 55.40 2.17 -16.27
CA ASN A 942 56.76 1.63 -16.28
C ASN A 942 56.98 0.36 -15.42
N GLY A 943 56.09 -0.64 -15.50
CA GLY A 943 56.19 -1.89 -14.72
C GLY A 943 55.90 -1.72 -13.23
N THR A 944 55.17 -0.66 -12.86
CA THR A 944 54.70 -0.39 -11.50
C THR A 944 53.20 -0.17 -11.53
N VAL A 945 52.47 -0.75 -10.57
CA VAL A 945 51.05 -0.43 -10.35
C VAL A 945 50.90 0.40 -9.08
N TYR A 946 50.19 1.52 -9.18
CA TYR A 946 49.88 2.46 -8.11
C TYR A 946 48.38 2.46 -7.84
N PHE A 947 47.99 2.35 -6.57
CA PHE A 947 46.57 2.31 -6.18
C PHE A 947 46.41 2.74 -4.71
N GLY A 948 45.15 2.95 -4.28
CA GLY A 948 44.76 3.30 -2.93
C GLY A 948 43.85 2.25 -2.28
N SER A 949 43.80 2.26 -0.94
CA SER A 949 42.97 1.34 -0.16
C SER A 949 42.31 2.05 1.01
N GLY A 950 41.18 1.50 1.48
CA GLY A 950 40.48 1.92 2.69
C GLY A 950 41.33 1.85 3.97
N ASP A 951 42.47 1.14 3.96
CA ASP A 951 43.47 1.17 5.04
C ASP A 951 44.30 2.47 5.11
N LYS A 952 43.94 3.48 4.32
CA LYS A 952 44.60 4.79 4.22
C LYS A 952 46.03 4.73 3.70
N TYR A 953 46.38 3.69 2.91
CA TYR A 953 47.64 3.65 2.19
C TYR A 953 47.46 3.83 0.68
N ILE A 954 48.39 4.61 0.10
CA ILE A 954 48.72 4.56 -1.32
C ILE A 954 49.86 3.54 -1.47
N TYR A 955 49.68 2.55 -2.34
CA TYR A 955 50.61 1.46 -2.58
C TYR A 955 51.29 1.59 -3.95
N ALA A 956 52.53 1.12 -4.05
CA ALA A 956 53.22 0.86 -5.31
C ALA A 956 53.77 -0.57 -5.33
N LEU A 957 53.32 -1.38 -6.30
CA LEU A 957 53.78 -2.77 -6.49
C LEU A 957 54.47 -2.94 -7.85
N ASN A 958 55.30 -3.97 -7.99
CA ASN A 958 55.69 -4.47 -9.30
C ASN A 958 54.46 -5.05 -10.01
N ALA A 959 54.21 -4.61 -11.25
CA ALA A 959 53.03 -5.04 -12.01
C ALA A 959 53.15 -6.50 -12.51
N HIS A 960 54.36 -7.05 -12.58
CA HIS A 960 54.62 -8.43 -13.01
C HIS A 960 54.23 -9.50 -11.96
N ASP A 961 54.56 -9.25 -10.68
CA ASP A 961 54.51 -10.26 -9.61
C ASP A 961 53.80 -9.80 -8.32
N GLY A 962 53.28 -8.57 -8.29
CA GLY A 962 52.59 -8.00 -7.12
C GLY A 962 53.51 -7.64 -5.95
N THR A 963 54.84 -7.70 -6.09
CA THR A 963 55.76 -7.41 -4.98
C THR A 963 55.75 -5.94 -4.58
N LEU A 964 55.70 -5.67 -3.27
CA LEU A 964 55.65 -4.32 -2.72
C LEU A 964 56.97 -3.57 -2.95
N LYS A 965 56.91 -2.43 -3.65
CA LYS A 965 58.04 -1.48 -3.78
C LYS A 965 58.03 -0.49 -2.62
N TRP A 966 56.91 0.20 -2.41
CA TRP A 966 56.71 1.13 -1.29
C TRP A 966 55.22 1.31 -0.97
N LYS A 967 54.92 1.91 0.19
CA LYS A 967 53.59 2.44 0.51
C LYS A 967 53.68 3.73 1.34
N TYR A 968 52.72 4.63 1.13
CA TYR A 968 52.63 5.94 1.79
C TYR A 968 51.30 6.04 2.57
N LEU A 969 51.35 6.52 3.81
CA LEU A 969 50.17 6.66 4.69
C LEU A 969 49.54 8.05 4.49
N THR A 970 48.25 8.06 4.14
CA THR A 970 47.39 9.25 4.06
C THR A 970 46.47 9.35 5.28
N GLU A 971 45.69 10.42 5.40
CA GLU A 971 44.79 10.61 6.56
C GLU A 971 43.36 10.12 6.30
N GLY A 972 43.03 9.86 5.02
CA GLY A 972 41.81 9.24 4.54
C GLY A 972 42.07 8.34 3.33
N LEU A 973 41.01 7.99 2.58
CA LEU A 973 41.05 7.01 1.49
C LEU A 973 41.25 7.65 0.12
N MET A 974 41.99 7.00 -0.78
CA MET A 974 42.02 7.35 -2.22
C MET A 974 41.04 6.46 -2.98
N ARG A 975 40.06 7.07 -3.66
CA ARG A 975 39.12 6.39 -4.57
C ARG A 975 39.47 6.56 -6.05
N GLN A 976 40.25 7.59 -6.40
CA GLN A 976 40.46 7.99 -7.79
C GLN A 976 41.69 7.34 -8.41
N ARG A 977 41.74 7.33 -9.75
CA ARG A 977 42.94 6.96 -10.51
C ARG A 977 44.02 8.02 -10.30
N PRO A 978 45.20 7.69 -9.73
CA PRO A 978 46.30 8.65 -9.68
C PRO A 978 46.93 8.82 -11.08
N VAL A 979 47.83 9.81 -11.23
CA VAL A 979 48.52 10.10 -12.51
C VAL A 979 50.02 10.27 -12.28
N VAL A 980 50.85 9.61 -13.10
CA VAL A 980 52.32 9.80 -13.08
C VAL A 980 52.76 10.83 -14.10
N TYR A 981 53.65 11.75 -13.71
CA TYR A 981 54.39 12.63 -14.61
C TYR A 981 55.70 13.14 -13.98
N ASN A 982 56.79 13.14 -14.75
CA ASN A 982 58.13 13.61 -14.34
C ASN A 982 58.61 13.08 -12.98
N GLY A 983 58.51 11.77 -12.75
CA GLY A 983 58.96 11.12 -11.51
C GLY A 983 58.01 11.30 -10.31
N LYS A 984 56.83 11.91 -10.51
CA LYS A 984 55.84 12.12 -9.46
C LYS A 984 54.53 11.39 -9.74
N LEU A 985 53.99 10.72 -8.73
CA LEU A 985 52.61 10.27 -8.65
C LEU A 985 51.77 11.41 -8.03
N TYR A 986 50.82 11.94 -8.79
CA TYR A 986 49.80 12.85 -8.28
C TYR A 986 48.58 12.03 -7.88
N ALA A 987 48.21 12.14 -6.61
CA ALA A 987 47.15 11.37 -5.98
C ALA A 987 46.14 12.31 -5.32
N PHE A 988 44.87 11.94 -5.40
CA PHE A 988 43.75 12.68 -4.84
C PHE A 988 43.06 11.79 -3.80
N VAL A 989 42.95 12.31 -2.58
CA VAL A 989 42.60 11.56 -1.37
C VAL A 989 41.43 12.27 -0.69
N ARG A 990 40.50 11.51 -0.12
CA ARG A 990 39.42 12.05 0.68
C ARG A 990 39.90 12.28 2.12
N ASP A 991 40.72 13.32 2.30
CA ASP A 991 41.22 13.79 3.60
C ASP A 991 41.40 15.32 3.63
N THR A 992 41.85 15.87 4.76
CA THR A 992 42.05 17.32 5.00
C THR A 992 43.06 17.98 4.05
N TYR A 993 43.93 17.20 3.41
CA TYR A 993 44.96 17.69 2.50
C TYR A 993 44.53 17.59 1.02
N ILE A 994 43.65 16.64 0.68
CA ILE A 994 43.04 16.38 -0.63
C ILE A 994 44.00 15.95 -1.76
N TRP A 995 45.15 16.60 -1.92
CA TRP A 995 46.05 16.41 -3.06
C TRP A 995 47.50 16.21 -2.63
N TYR A 996 48.11 15.17 -3.18
CA TYR A 996 49.44 14.67 -2.82
C TYR A 996 50.30 14.54 -4.08
N ALA A 997 51.58 14.88 -3.98
CA ALA A 997 52.61 14.53 -4.96
C ALA A 997 53.68 13.67 -4.29
N ILE A 998 53.82 12.42 -4.74
CA ILE A 998 54.68 11.39 -4.14
C ILE A 998 55.75 10.97 -5.16
N ASN A 999 56.96 10.67 -4.72
CA ASN A 999 58.05 10.16 -5.55
C ASN A 999 57.77 8.71 -5.99
N ILE A 1000 57.83 8.45 -7.30
CA ILE A 1000 57.57 7.11 -7.83
C ILE A 1000 58.64 6.08 -7.45
N ASP A 1001 59.87 6.54 -7.18
CA ASP A 1001 61.01 5.64 -6.91
C ASP A 1001 60.99 5.06 -5.48
N ASP A 1002 60.61 5.87 -4.47
CA ASP A 1002 60.74 5.51 -3.05
C ASP A 1002 59.51 5.80 -2.16
N GLY A 1003 58.45 6.39 -2.71
CA GLY A 1003 57.23 6.72 -1.96
C GLY A 1003 57.36 7.95 -1.04
N SER A 1004 58.44 8.73 -1.13
CA SER A 1004 58.60 9.96 -0.34
C SER A 1004 57.68 11.08 -0.83
N LEU A 1005 57.22 11.93 0.10
CA LEU A 1005 56.35 13.06 -0.22
C LEU A 1005 57.17 14.24 -0.80
N PHE A 1006 56.77 14.76 -1.96
CA PHE A 1006 57.23 16.07 -2.44
C PHE A 1006 56.44 17.21 -1.79
N TRP A 1007 55.11 17.14 -1.86
CA TRP A 1007 54.19 18.11 -1.28
C TRP A 1007 52.80 17.49 -1.07
N ARG A 1008 52.02 18.06 -0.15
CA ARG A 1008 50.55 17.90 -0.09
C ARG A 1008 49.90 19.28 0.07
N GLY A 1009 48.82 19.54 -0.66
CA GLY A 1009 48.03 20.77 -0.56
C GLY A 1009 47.15 20.76 0.70
N ASN A 1010 46.29 21.77 0.90
CA ASN A 1010 45.37 21.81 2.04
C ASN A 1010 44.02 22.41 1.62
N ALA A 1011 42.91 21.81 2.06
CA ALA A 1011 41.55 22.25 1.73
C ALA A 1011 40.97 23.32 2.69
N GLY A 1012 41.68 23.66 3.78
CA GLY A 1012 41.29 24.69 4.74
C GLY A 1012 40.17 24.29 5.71
N THR A 1013 39.29 23.36 5.32
CA THR A 1013 38.20 22.82 6.15
C THR A 1013 38.09 21.31 6.00
N ASP A 1014 37.55 20.66 7.03
CA ASP A 1014 37.24 19.22 7.05
C ASP A 1014 35.89 18.91 6.37
N GLU A 1015 34.97 19.89 6.40
CA GLU A 1015 33.62 19.90 5.81
C GLU A 1015 33.60 19.88 4.26
N SER A 1016 34.59 19.28 3.60
CA SER A 1016 34.57 19.13 2.15
C SER A 1016 33.50 18.11 1.74
N LEU A 1017 32.28 18.62 1.50
CA LEU A 1017 31.11 17.92 0.92
C LEU A 1017 31.35 17.32 -0.48
N PHE A 1018 32.60 17.34 -0.94
CA PHE A 1018 33.06 16.87 -2.21
C PHE A 1018 32.98 15.34 -2.23
N VAL A 1019 31.88 14.81 -2.79
CA VAL A 1019 31.88 13.45 -3.33
C VAL A 1019 33.00 13.40 -4.35
N CYS A 1020 34.15 12.86 -3.95
CA CYS A 1020 35.25 12.54 -4.84
C CYS A 1020 34.82 11.37 -5.73
N GLY A 1021 34.04 11.69 -6.78
CA GLY A 1021 33.84 10.84 -7.95
C GLY A 1021 35.15 10.63 -8.70
N ASP A 1022 35.11 10.16 -9.92
CA ASP A 1022 36.30 9.80 -10.70
C ASP A 1022 37.06 11.03 -11.27
N VAL A 1023 37.56 11.93 -10.40
CA VAL A 1023 38.41 13.06 -10.79
C VAL A 1023 39.74 12.52 -11.29
N ARG A 1024 39.86 12.42 -12.62
CA ARG A 1024 41.13 12.16 -13.30
C ARG A 1024 41.81 13.52 -13.55
N PRO A 1025 42.90 13.88 -12.83
CA PRO A 1025 43.57 15.16 -13.03
C PRO A 1025 44.28 15.17 -14.38
N VAL A 1026 44.12 16.26 -15.13
CA VAL A 1026 44.62 16.35 -16.50
C VAL A 1026 45.88 17.19 -16.56
N LEU A 1027 47.03 16.53 -16.76
CA LEU A 1027 48.26 17.24 -17.04
C LEU A 1027 48.34 17.63 -18.52
N THR A 1028 48.76 18.87 -18.77
CA THR A 1028 48.83 19.45 -20.12
C THR A 1028 50.27 19.85 -20.45
N GLY A 1029 50.61 19.92 -21.75
CA GLY A 1029 51.95 20.28 -22.23
C GLY A 1029 52.47 21.66 -21.84
N SER A 1030 51.68 22.44 -21.10
CA SER A 1030 52.07 23.72 -20.47
C SER A 1030 52.62 23.56 -19.04
N ASN A 1031 52.81 22.32 -18.56
CA ASN A 1031 53.23 21.99 -17.19
C ASN A 1031 52.23 22.46 -16.10
N LYS A 1032 50.93 22.46 -16.44
CA LYS A 1032 49.80 22.69 -15.53
C LYS A 1032 49.13 21.37 -15.19
N LEU A 1033 48.87 21.09 -13.91
CA LEU A 1033 48.08 19.95 -13.43
C LEU A 1033 46.63 20.40 -13.23
N TRP A 1034 45.78 20.23 -14.25
CA TRP A 1034 44.38 20.66 -14.19
C TRP A 1034 43.56 19.77 -13.26
N CYS A 1035 42.73 20.43 -12.47
CA CYS A 1035 42.03 19.87 -11.32
C CYS A 1035 40.71 20.61 -11.10
N ILE A 1036 40.02 20.26 -10.02
CA ILE A 1036 38.88 21.03 -9.50
C ILE A 1036 39.33 21.63 -8.17
N ASP A 1037 39.14 22.94 -7.98
CA ASP A 1037 39.19 23.57 -6.66
C ASP A 1037 38.16 22.90 -5.76
N ALA A 1038 38.62 22.01 -4.89
CA ALA A 1038 37.76 21.20 -4.02
C ALA A 1038 37.05 22.03 -2.93
N GLN A 1039 37.56 23.22 -2.59
CA GLN A 1039 36.92 24.11 -1.62
C GLN A 1039 35.72 24.84 -2.24
N ASN A 1040 35.89 25.31 -3.47
CA ASN A 1040 34.91 26.18 -4.13
C ASN A 1040 34.12 25.51 -5.28
N THR A 1041 34.42 24.25 -5.60
CA THR A 1041 33.88 23.48 -6.75
C THR A 1041 34.09 24.16 -8.11
N ARG A 1042 35.31 24.62 -8.42
CA ARG A 1042 35.62 25.40 -9.65
C ARG A 1042 36.71 24.75 -10.53
N PRO A 1043 36.74 25.00 -11.85
CA PRO A 1043 37.90 24.66 -12.68
C PRO A 1043 39.17 25.32 -12.13
N GLY A 1044 40.29 24.61 -12.10
CA GLY A 1044 41.57 25.15 -11.67
C GLY A 1044 42.77 24.32 -12.14
N TYR A 1045 43.98 24.76 -11.80
CA TYR A 1045 45.17 23.92 -11.90
C TYR A 1045 46.18 24.20 -10.79
N LEU A 1046 46.86 23.14 -10.36
CA LEU A 1046 47.99 23.23 -9.43
C LEU A 1046 49.32 23.38 -10.18
N ASN A 1047 50.29 24.01 -9.52
CA ASN A 1047 51.69 23.91 -9.89
C ASN A 1047 52.20 22.49 -9.54
N PRO A 1048 52.68 21.68 -10.50
CA PRO A 1048 53.17 20.31 -10.23
C PRO A 1048 54.45 20.26 -9.38
N LEU A 1049 55.17 21.38 -9.22
CA LEU A 1049 56.38 21.47 -8.40
C LEU A 1049 56.07 21.82 -6.93
N THR A 1050 55.10 22.70 -6.65
CA THR A 1050 54.80 23.18 -5.27
C THR A 1050 53.45 22.73 -4.70
N GLY A 1051 52.47 22.36 -5.53
CA GLY A 1051 51.10 22.03 -5.10
C GLY A 1051 50.20 23.25 -4.89
N GLU A 1052 50.68 24.45 -5.19
CA GLU A 1052 49.90 25.68 -5.07
C GLU A 1052 48.89 25.81 -6.22
N LEU A 1053 47.66 26.25 -5.89
CA LEU A 1053 46.59 26.53 -6.85
C LEU A 1053 46.87 27.85 -7.59
N GLU A 1054 47.67 27.80 -8.65
CA GLU A 1054 48.09 28.98 -9.43
C GLU A 1054 46.92 29.70 -10.10
N TRP A 1055 45.86 28.97 -10.44
CA TRP A 1055 44.67 29.53 -11.08
C TRP A 1055 43.44 28.71 -10.74
N TYR A 1056 42.33 29.41 -10.55
CA TYR A 1056 40.98 28.88 -10.52
C TYR A 1056 40.04 29.85 -11.26
N SER A 1057 38.94 29.34 -11.81
CA SER A 1057 37.93 30.19 -12.43
C SER A 1057 37.18 31.01 -11.38
N THR A 1058 36.95 32.29 -11.65
CA THR A 1058 36.08 33.16 -10.85
C THR A 1058 34.67 33.29 -11.42
N SER A 1059 34.41 32.70 -12.59
CA SER A 1059 33.14 32.79 -13.34
C SER A 1059 32.45 31.44 -13.58
N ILE A 1060 33.09 30.33 -13.21
CA ILE A 1060 32.56 28.96 -13.31
C ILE A 1060 32.70 28.31 -11.93
N GLY A 1061 31.63 27.72 -11.43
CA GLY A 1061 31.60 26.94 -10.19
C GLY A 1061 30.51 25.88 -10.23
N ASN A 1062 30.39 25.09 -9.17
CA ASN A 1062 29.56 23.88 -9.12
C ASN A 1062 29.94 22.91 -10.27
N VAL A 1063 31.25 22.70 -10.51
CA VAL A 1063 31.73 21.71 -11.47
C VAL A 1063 31.67 20.29 -10.91
N SER A 1064 31.39 19.33 -11.79
CA SER A 1064 31.24 17.93 -11.45
C SER A 1064 32.57 17.26 -11.08
N SER A 1065 32.52 16.36 -10.10
CA SER A 1065 33.66 15.58 -9.62
C SER A 1065 33.96 14.31 -10.42
N ARG A 1066 33.21 13.97 -11.48
CA ARG A 1066 33.48 12.74 -12.27
C ARG A 1066 34.47 12.91 -13.43
N GLY A 1067 35.33 13.91 -13.36
CA GLY A 1067 36.50 14.03 -14.23
C GLY A 1067 36.31 14.90 -15.48
N MET A 1068 37.45 15.27 -16.06
CA MET A 1068 37.59 16.23 -17.15
C MET A 1068 38.33 15.62 -18.33
N ALA A 1069 38.01 16.07 -19.54
CA ALA A 1069 38.69 15.64 -20.77
C ALA A 1069 39.64 16.75 -21.29
N GLN A 1070 40.55 16.41 -22.20
CA GLN A 1070 41.30 17.39 -22.99
C GLN A 1070 41.50 16.93 -24.43
N ASP A 1071 41.81 17.87 -25.32
CA ASP A 1071 42.33 17.60 -26.67
C ASP A 1071 43.77 18.09 -26.89
N GLY A 1072 44.50 18.36 -25.80
CA GLY A 1072 45.85 18.93 -25.82
C GLY A 1072 45.89 20.46 -26.03
N THR A 1073 44.78 21.09 -26.42
CA THR A 1073 44.68 22.56 -26.55
C THR A 1073 43.60 23.19 -25.67
N ARG A 1074 42.55 22.43 -25.36
CA ARG A 1074 41.46 22.79 -24.44
C ARG A 1074 41.27 21.70 -23.39
N VAL A 1075 40.87 22.09 -22.18
CA VAL A 1075 40.33 21.21 -21.14
C VAL A 1075 38.83 21.42 -21.05
N PHE A 1076 38.07 20.34 -20.93
CA PHE A 1076 36.61 20.33 -20.90
C PHE A 1076 36.11 20.05 -19.49
N TYR A 1077 35.25 20.91 -18.97
CA TYR A 1077 34.61 20.80 -17.65
C TYR A 1077 33.09 20.74 -17.80
N VAL A 1078 32.43 20.09 -16.85
CA VAL A 1078 30.97 20.09 -16.67
C VAL A 1078 30.59 20.82 -15.39
N SER A 1079 29.52 21.62 -15.39
CA SER A 1079 28.94 22.28 -14.21
C SER A 1079 27.42 22.23 -14.16
N GLY A 1080 26.85 22.84 -13.12
CA GLY A 1080 25.39 22.95 -12.96
C GLY A 1080 24.74 21.59 -12.74
N ASN A 1081 25.44 20.69 -12.06
CA ASN A 1081 25.14 19.26 -11.98
C ASN A 1081 25.14 18.66 -13.40
N GLY A 1082 26.34 18.46 -13.97
CA GLY A 1082 26.60 17.87 -15.30
C GLY A 1082 26.13 18.64 -16.55
N ARG A 1083 25.00 19.36 -16.47
CA ARG A 1083 24.18 19.89 -17.57
C ARG A 1083 24.81 21.00 -18.41
N GLN A 1084 25.95 21.54 -18.00
CA GLN A 1084 26.63 22.66 -18.65
C GLN A 1084 28.08 22.30 -18.99
N VAL A 1085 28.44 22.25 -20.27
CA VAL A 1085 29.81 21.94 -20.70
C VAL A 1085 30.57 23.23 -21.06
N TYR A 1086 31.80 23.35 -20.56
CA TYR A 1086 32.72 24.46 -20.82
C TYR A 1086 34.01 23.93 -21.43
N ALA A 1087 34.52 24.59 -22.47
CA ALA A 1087 35.89 24.39 -22.95
C ALA A 1087 36.76 25.57 -22.51
N ILE A 1088 37.91 25.28 -21.90
CA ILE A 1088 38.87 26.28 -21.41
C ILE A 1088 40.18 26.11 -22.19
N ASN A 1089 40.66 27.19 -22.80
CA ASN A 1089 41.91 27.21 -23.55
C ASN A 1089 43.12 27.06 -22.61
N ILE A 1090 43.99 26.08 -22.88
CA ILE A 1090 45.15 25.76 -22.03
C ILE A 1090 46.18 26.91 -22.02
N SER A 1091 46.26 27.68 -23.11
CA SER A 1091 47.23 28.76 -23.31
C SER A 1091 47.02 29.99 -22.42
N ASP A 1092 45.77 30.42 -22.24
CA ASP A 1092 45.42 31.71 -21.61
C ASP A 1092 44.29 31.61 -20.57
N ASN A 1093 43.81 30.39 -20.29
CA ASN A 1093 42.72 30.08 -19.37
C ASN A 1093 41.36 30.71 -19.75
N SER A 1094 41.20 31.19 -20.99
CA SER A 1094 39.93 31.76 -21.48
C SER A 1094 38.90 30.67 -21.78
N VAL A 1095 37.62 30.99 -21.60
CA VAL A 1095 36.52 30.10 -22.03
C VAL A 1095 36.41 30.17 -23.55
N ALA A 1096 36.75 29.07 -24.24
CA ALA A 1096 36.65 28.94 -25.68
C ALA A 1096 35.19 28.89 -26.15
N TRP A 1097 34.36 28.14 -25.42
CA TRP A 1097 32.91 28.08 -25.59
C TRP A 1097 32.22 27.56 -24.33
N TYR A 1098 30.92 27.84 -24.25
CA TYR A 1098 29.98 27.35 -23.25
C TYR A 1098 28.80 26.67 -23.94
N LYS A 1099 28.33 25.56 -23.39
CA LYS A 1099 27.20 24.80 -23.89
C LYS A 1099 26.31 24.35 -22.75
N ASP A 1100 25.19 25.04 -22.55
CA ASP A 1100 24.04 24.46 -21.84
C ASP A 1100 23.49 23.31 -22.71
N LEU A 1101 23.34 22.13 -22.12
CA LEU A 1101 22.76 20.97 -22.78
C LEU A 1101 21.23 21.02 -22.76
N ARG A 1102 20.67 21.64 -21.70
CA ARG A 1102 19.23 21.68 -21.42
C ARG A 1102 18.44 22.43 -22.48
N ALA A 1103 17.29 21.88 -22.85
CA ALA A 1103 16.34 22.55 -23.72
C ALA A 1103 15.92 23.94 -23.17
N GLY A 1104 16.27 24.99 -23.92
CA GLY A 1104 16.00 26.38 -23.54
C GLY A 1104 16.69 26.85 -22.24
N GLY A 1105 17.69 26.12 -21.72
CA GLY A 1105 18.25 26.37 -20.39
C GLY A 1105 17.32 25.97 -19.23
N SER A 1106 16.33 25.11 -19.50
CA SER A 1106 15.29 24.69 -18.54
C SER A 1106 15.24 23.17 -18.38
N ASP A 1107 14.94 22.72 -17.17
CA ASP A 1107 14.86 21.30 -16.81
C ASP A 1107 13.53 20.68 -17.28
N SER A 1108 13.38 20.60 -18.60
CA SER A 1108 12.15 20.17 -19.32
C SER A 1108 12.26 18.79 -19.98
N ASP A 1109 13.46 18.23 -20.03
CA ASP A 1109 13.75 16.85 -20.41
C ASP A 1109 14.27 16.10 -19.17
N MET A 1110 13.56 15.06 -18.73
CA MET A 1110 13.96 14.30 -17.55
C MET A 1110 15.24 13.48 -17.80
N GLN A 1111 15.55 13.09 -19.04
CA GLN A 1111 16.78 12.34 -19.36
C GLN A 1111 18.03 13.23 -19.36
N GLU A 1112 17.86 14.56 -19.34
CA GLU A 1112 18.95 15.52 -19.24
C GLU A 1112 19.27 15.92 -17.79
N PHE A 1113 18.57 15.36 -16.80
CA PHE A 1113 18.98 15.45 -15.40
C PHE A 1113 20.25 14.63 -15.14
N GLN A 1114 21.13 15.20 -14.32
CA GLN A 1114 22.44 14.66 -14.02
C GLN A 1114 22.83 15.12 -12.62
N ILE A 1115 23.10 14.20 -11.73
CA ILE A 1115 23.94 14.35 -10.55
C ILE A 1115 25.28 13.77 -11.01
N ASP A 1116 26.18 14.68 -11.37
CA ASP A 1116 27.52 14.42 -11.89
C ASP A 1116 27.64 13.59 -13.18
N SER A 1117 28.67 13.85 -13.98
CA SER A 1117 28.91 13.18 -15.28
C SER A 1117 30.36 13.31 -15.70
N ALA A 1118 30.96 12.23 -16.20
CA ALA A 1118 32.30 12.27 -16.74
C ALA A 1118 32.34 12.81 -18.18
N LEU A 1119 33.50 13.34 -18.58
CA LEU A 1119 33.80 13.65 -19.98
C LEU A 1119 34.95 12.78 -20.49
N VAL A 1120 34.84 12.30 -21.72
CA VAL A 1120 35.91 11.60 -22.45
C VAL A 1120 36.15 12.29 -23.78
N TYR A 1121 37.38 12.29 -24.28
CA TYR A 1121 37.73 12.81 -25.60
C TYR A 1121 38.46 11.73 -26.42
N GLU A 1122 37.94 11.43 -27.61
CA GLU A 1122 38.54 10.51 -28.59
C GLU A 1122 38.15 10.98 -30.01
N ASP A 1123 39.04 10.79 -30.99
CA ASP A 1123 38.76 10.96 -32.43
C ASP A 1123 38.10 12.30 -32.84
N GLY A 1124 38.37 13.38 -32.10
CA GLY A 1124 37.81 14.70 -32.37
C GLY A 1124 36.39 14.91 -31.83
N ILE A 1125 35.91 14.06 -30.94
CA ILE A 1125 34.60 14.16 -30.27
C ILE A 1125 34.81 14.21 -28.75
N VAL A 1126 34.12 15.13 -28.08
CA VAL A 1126 33.94 15.11 -26.62
C VAL A 1126 32.66 14.36 -26.31
N TYR A 1127 32.78 13.20 -25.67
CA TYR A 1127 31.66 12.39 -25.23
C TYR A 1127 31.24 12.82 -23.83
N HIS A 1128 29.95 13.09 -23.70
CA HIS A 1128 29.26 13.35 -22.44
C HIS A 1128 28.19 12.27 -22.24
N VAL A 1129 28.06 11.76 -21.01
CA VAL A 1129 27.06 10.77 -20.62
C VAL A 1129 26.33 11.28 -19.40
N ALA A 1130 25.05 11.59 -19.54
CA ALA A 1130 24.17 11.92 -18.43
C ALA A 1130 23.88 10.67 -17.59
N GLU A 1131 23.71 10.88 -16.28
CA GLU A 1131 23.21 9.91 -15.31
C GLU A 1131 22.06 9.07 -15.87
N ARG A 1132 21.00 9.72 -16.37
CA ARG A 1132 19.77 9.05 -16.81
C ARG A 1132 19.85 8.32 -18.15
N GLY A 1133 21.02 8.29 -18.80
CA GLY A 1133 21.30 7.48 -19.98
C GLY A 1133 21.36 8.23 -21.32
N ARG A 1134 21.24 9.56 -21.30
CA ARG A 1134 21.43 10.44 -22.47
C ARG A 1134 22.92 10.58 -22.80
N ILE A 1135 23.35 10.04 -23.94
CA ILE A 1135 24.71 10.19 -24.46
C ILE A 1135 24.73 11.34 -25.48
N THR A 1136 25.65 12.30 -25.32
CA THR A 1136 25.83 13.44 -26.23
C THR A 1136 27.25 13.50 -26.75
N GLY A 1137 27.43 13.47 -28.07
CA GLY A 1137 28.70 13.78 -28.73
C GLY A 1137 28.78 15.28 -29.04
N LEU A 1138 29.84 15.95 -28.58
CA LEU A 1138 30.09 17.38 -28.79
C LEU A 1138 31.34 17.62 -29.63
N ASN A 1139 31.28 18.64 -30.48
CA ASN A 1139 32.43 19.13 -31.22
C ASN A 1139 33.37 19.91 -30.25
N PRO A 1140 34.65 19.51 -30.11
CA PRO A 1140 35.58 20.09 -29.15
C PRO A 1140 35.88 21.57 -29.41
N VAL A 1141 35.73 22.05 -30.66
CA VAL A 1141 36.13 23.40 -31.09
C VAL A 1141 35.05 24.44 -30.80
N ASN A 1142 33.77 24.06 -30.80
CA ASN A 1142 32.65 25.02 -30.70
C ASN A 1142 31.44 24.58 -29.84
N GLY A 1143 31.46 23.40 -29.22
CA GLY A 1143 30.35 22.91 -28.39
C GLY A 1143 29.08 22.55 -29.19
N GLY A 1144 29.17 22.49 -30.51
CA GLY A 1144 28.11 22.01 -31.38
C GLY A 1144 27.83 20.52 -31.14
N ILE A 1145 26.56 20.14 -31.04
CA ILE A 1145 26.15 18.75 -30.87
C ILE A 1145 26.35 18.01 -32.20
N ILE A 1146 27.14 16.94 -32.16
CA ILE A 1146 27.36 16.01 -33.29
C ILE A 1146 26.26 14.96 -33.31
N PHE A 1147 25.94 14.39 -32.14
CA PHE A 1147 24.83 13.45 -31.96
C PHE A 1147 24.25 13.53 -30.55
N LYS A 1148 23.00 13.08 -30.40
CA LYS A 1148 22.41 12.62 -29.14
C LYS A 1148 21.92 11.19 -29.36
N TYR A 1149 22.06 10.35 -28.35
CA TYR A 1149 21.46 9.01 -28.30
C TYR A 1149 20.94 8.73 -26.89
N ASP A 1150 19.71 8.26 -26.77
CA ASP A 1150 19.23 7.70 -25.50
C ASP A 1150 19.54 6.21 -25.45
N ALA A 1151 20.29 5.78 -24.44
CA ALA A 1151 20.58 4.37 -24.28
C ALA A 1151 19.37 3.59 -23.70
N VAL A 1152 18.35 4.28 -23.19
CA VAL A 1152 17.57 3.97 -21.97
C VAL A 1152 16.63 2.76 -22.07
N GLY A 1153 16.69 1.87 -21.08
CA GLY A 1153 15.76 0.76 -20.91
C GLY A 1153 14.82 1.05 -19.74
N LEU A 1154 13.98 0.07 -19.38
CA LEU A 1154 13.03 0.28 -18.29
C LEU A 1154 13.51 -0.13 -16.90
N PRO A 1155 13.19 0.70 -15.89
CA PRO A 1155 13.15 2.17 -15.97
C PRO A 1155 14.54 2.82 -15.95
N GLU A 1156 14.53 4.16 -15.96
CA GLU A 1156 15.63 5.08 -15.64
C GLU A 1156 16.97 4.43 -15.24
N ARG A 1157 17.95 4.47 -16.14
CA ARG A 1157 19.30 4.03 -15.77
C ARG A 1157 19.95 5.08 -14.89
N VAL A 1158 20.83 4.61 -14.01
CA VAL A 1158 21.84 5.46 -13.39
C VAL A 1158 23.19 5.00 -13.95
N PHE A 1159 23.71 5.74 -14.91
CA PHE A 1159 25.09 5.66 -15.37
C PHE A 1159 25.95 6.51 -14.44
N TRP A 1160 26.61 5.85 -13.49
CA TRP A 1160 27.50 6.55 -12.55
C TRP A 1160 28.94 6.58 -13.03
N SER A 1161 29.46 5.44 -13.51
CA SER A 1161 30.84 5.28 -13.97
C SER A 1161 31.24 6.26 -15.08
N THR A 1162 32.51 6.66 -15.11
CA THR A 1162 33.12 7.21 -16.33
C THR A 1162 32.93 6.21 -17.47
N PRO A 1163 32.52 6.62 -18.69
CA PRO A 1163 32.48 5.70 -19.81
C PRO A 1163 33.90 5.38 -20.29
N GLU A 1164 34.08 4.22 -20.91
CA GLU A 1164 35.20 4.02 -21.84
C GLU A 1164 34.77 4.41 -23.24
N VAL A 1165 35.70 4.85 -24.08
CA VAL A 1165 35.49 4.95 -25.52
C VAL A 1165 36.59 4.16 -26.22
N HIS A 1166 36.25 3.50 -27.33
CA HIS A 1166 37.21 3.01 -28.32
C HIS A 1166 36.53 2.85 -29.69
N ASP A 1167 37.19 3.30 -30.77
CA ASP A 1167 36.63 3.32 -32.12
C ASP A 1167 35.22 3.93 -32.10
N ARG A 1168 35.07 5.09 -31.44
CA ARG A 1168 33.80 5.82 -31.32
C ARG A 1168 32.63 4.97 -30.77
N THR A 1169 32.94 3.90 -30.07
CA THR A 1169 31.99 3.06 -29.33
C THR A 1169 32.10 3.45 -27.87
N VAL A 1170 31.01 3.93 -27.29
CA VAL A 1170 30.93 4.27 -25.86
C VAL A 1170 30.54 3.02 -25.09
N TYR A 1171 31.39 2.62 -24.13
CA TYR A 1171 31.11 1.52 -23.20
C TYR A 1171 30.78 2.09 -21.83
N VAL A 1172 29.63 1.74 -21.26
CA VAL A 1172 29.18 2.27 -19.96
C VAL A 1172 28.38 1.23 -19.19
N GLY A 1173 28.62 1.16 -17.87
CA GLY A 1173 27.86 0.33 -16.94
C GLY A 1173 26.73 1.12 -16.28
N GLY A 1174 25.60 0.46 -16.00
CA GLY A 1174 24.49 1.03 -15.25
C GLY A 1174 24.19 0.32 -13.94
N LEU A 1175 23.56 1.05 -13.01
CA LEU A 1175 22.90 0.47 -11.84
C LEU A 1175 21.64 -0.36 -12.19
N ASP A 1176 21.37 -0.64 -13.47
CA ASP A 1176 20.46 -1.71 -13.91
C ASP A 1176 21.17 -3.05 -14.15
N GLY A 1177 22.45 -3.14 -13.77
CA GLY A 1177 23.27 -4.35 -13.87
C GLY A 1177 23.61 -4.70 -15.32
N LYS A 1178 23.71 -3.69 -16.21
CA LYS A 1178 23.91 -3.90 -17.64
C LYS A 1178 25.06 -3.07 -18.17
N LEU A 1179 25.88 -3.70 -19.01
CA LEU A 1179 26.96 -3.09 -19.76
C LEU A 1179 26.48 -2.79 -21.18
N TYR A 1180 26.67 -1.55 -21.62
CA TYR A 1180 26.21 -1.02 -22.90
C TYR A 1180 27.38 -0.72 -23.82
N ALA A 1181 27.28 -1.11 -25.10
CA ALA A 1181 28.16 -0.64 -26.16
C ALA A 1181 27.35 0.15 -27.19
N ILE A 1182 27.56 1.47 -27.27
CA ILE A 1182 26.84 2.37 -28.18
C ILE A 1182 27.81 2.94 -29.22
N LYS A 1183 27.63 2.56 -30.49
CA LYS A 1183 28.51 2.97 -31.61
C LYS A 1183 27.95 4.23 -32.30
N TYR A 1184 28.81 5.23 -32.49
CA TYR A 1184 28.59 6.32 -33.45
C TYR A 1184 29.25 5.97 -34.80
N ASN A 1185 28.49 6.12 -35.89
CA ASN A 1185 28.90 5.86 -37.26
C ASN A 1185 28.85 7.15 -38.10
N ASP A 1186 29.79 7.33 -39.02
CA ASP A 1186 29.66 8.35 -40.07
C ASP A 1186 28.59 7.92 -41.11
N ASN A 1187 27.99 8.89 -41.82
CA ASN A 1187 27.08 8.66 -42.97
C ASN A 1187 27.84 8.55 -44.29
#